data_AF-A0A1I2BQ94-F1
#
_entry.id   AF-A0A1I2BQ94-F1
#
_cell.length_a   1.000
_cell.length_b   1.000
_cell.length_c   1.000
_cell.angle_alpha   90.00
_cell.angle_beta   90.00
_cell.angle_gamma   90.00
#
_symmetry.space_group_name_H-M   'P 1'
#
loop_
_entity.id
_entity.type
_entity.pdbx_description
1 polymer ?
#
loop_
_entity_poly.entity_id
_entity_poly.type
_entity_poly.pdbx_seq_one_letter_code
_entity_poly.pdbx_strand_id
1 'polypeptide(L)'
;MRQETVKSDVTVIGGGLSGICAAIAAARLGQKVALVHNRPVLGGNSSSEVRVWVCGATGHGVNRYARETGIMGELFIQNQYRNPEGNPYLWDVTLLEAVRAEPNLTLFMNTDVREVEADGELDARMIRNVTGWMMGSEREITFESQVFLDCTGDGLVGFLAGAAYRIGREARHEFGEDWAPEVADDITLGSTLLFYTKDTGKPVRFVAPSFAKDITTTSIPIKRVIRSGDSGCHYWWIEWGGELDTVHENERIRDELWSVIYGIWDYIKNSGQFEAENMTLEWVGSIPGKREYRRFLGDTILTQNDVISQRPFEDRIAFGGWSIDLHPPQGMYATESGSKHLHADGIYHIPFGSLYSRNVSNLLFAGRNVSASHVAFGTTRVMATCAVMGEAAGVGAALSVIKGVTPRELREQHLTELQQTMLRTDASIIGLQNVDPADLARKGTVTASSTMTGIWLDEPSEACPLTSDIGWLFPAEGGFEGLTLLASASESTSLTIELWDTGRPENYVPANFKQVLTIQVEAGEKQWLNVPADSSLFGMESCNVFVIVRANEAASLYTSAVPVTGVLAFERGVKPIVSSDLEDHQPDQPVIEWSMKRLVRKPFCFAVSTSAYAPEKVIDGYARPYGGPHTWVSRPLAEGREEWVEVALEEPADVKEIHLTFNDDVNEDLINLHHHETPFLIIPEVVKSYDVQAWANGEWITVASDNENRTRKKVHTLDKSVRTDRIRAVVKETNGGKRAEVVEIRIYE
;
A
#
# COMPACT_ATOMS: atom_id res chain seq x y z
N MET A 1 13.52 -35.68 -22.14
CA MET A 1 12.36 -35.19 -21.36
C MET A 1 12.25 -35.93 -20.05
N ARG A 2 12.33 -35.22 -18.93
CA ARG A 2 12.22 -35.78 -17.58
C ARG A 2 10.83 -35.47 -17.04
N GLN A 3 10.11 -36.50 -16.60
CA GLN A 3 8.84 -36.34 -15.90
C GLN A 3 9.08 -36.37 -14.40
N GLU A 4 8.38 -35.52 -13.66
CA GLU A 4 8.48 -35.47 -12.20
C GLU A 4 7.17 -34.99 -11.56
N THR A 5 6.97 -35.43 -10.33
CA THR A 5 5.84 -35.02 -9.50
C THR A 5 6.36 -34.31 -8.27
N VAL A 6 5.85 -33.11 -8.02
CA VAL A 6 6.11 -32.31 -6.83
C VAL A 6 4.86 -32.35 -5.96
N LYS A 7 5.01 -32.80 -4.72
CA LYS A 7 3.94 -32.79 -3.72
C LYS A 7 4.18 -31.67 -2.73
N SER A 8 3.19 -30.80 -2.57
CA SER A 8 3.19 -29.67 -1.65
C SER A 8 1.84 -29.60 -0.94
N ASP A 9 1.76 -28.77 0.10
CA ASP A 9 0.49 -28.47 0.75
C ASP A 9 -0.28 -27.45 -0.09
N VAL A 10 0.45 -26.46 -0.61
CA VAL A 10 -0.07 -25.35 -1.40
C VAL A 10 0.75 -25.16 -2.68
N THR A 11 0.09 -25.02 -3.83
CA THR A 11 0.74 -24.58 -5.08
C THR A 11 0.25 -23.19 -5.47
N VAL A 12 1.19 -22.26 -5.62
CA VAL A 12 0.93 -20.90 -6.08
C VAL A 12 1.47 -20.75 -7.50
N ILE A 13 0.61 -20.35 -8.45
CA ILE A 13 0.99 -20.20 -9.85
C ILE A 13 0.97 -18.72 -10.23
N GLY A 14 2.15 -18.16 -10.50
CA GLY A 14 2.36 -16.75 -10.89
C GLY A 14 3.31 -16.04 -9.93
N GLY A 15 4.52 -15.70 -10.39
CA GLY A 15 5.54 -14.98 -9.62
C GLY A 15 5.40 -13.46 -9.62
N GLY A 16 4.18 -12.92 -9.73
CA GLY A 16 3.89 -11.50 -9.48
C GLY A 16 3.83 -11.19 -7.98
N LEU A 17 3.66 -9.92 -7.60
CA LEU A 17 3.63 -9.56 -6.17
C LEU A 17 2.53 -10.28 -5.37
N SER A 18 1.35 -10.52 -5.97
CA SER A 18 0.31 -11.31 -5.31
C SER A 18 0.77 -12.74 -5.00
N GLY A 19 1.35 -13.44 -5.99
CA GLY A 19 1.82 -14.81 -5.78
C GLY A 19 3.07 -14.92 -4.90
N ILE A 20 3.98 -13.94 -4.96
CA ILE A 20 5.13 -13.87 -4.04
C ILE A 20 4.64 -13.74 -2.60
N CYS A 21 3.76 -12.78 -2.32
CA CYS A 21 3.25 -12.55 -0.96
C CYS A 21 2.40 -13.73 -0.48
N ALA A 22 1.59 -14.34 -1.36
CA ALA A 22 0.81 -15.52 -1.03
C ALA A 22 1.70 -16.72 -0.65
N ALA A 23 2.75 -16.96 -1.43
CA ALA A 23 3.64 -18.09 -1.20
C ALA A 23 4.47 -17.92 0.07
N ILE A 24 4.99 -16.70 0.32
CA ILE A 24 5.71 -16.37 1.56
C ILE A 24 4.77 -16.52 2.77
N ALA A 25 3.56 -15.97 2.72
CA ALA A 25 2.59 -16.06 3.81
C ALA A 25 2.26 -17.52 4.18
N ALA A 26 1.98 -18.36 3.19
CA ALA A 26 1.72 -19.77 3.44
C ALA A 26 2.94 -20.53 4.00
N ALA A 27 4.14 -20.23 3.49
CA ALA A 27 5.38 -20.87 3.94
C ALA A 27 5.75 -20.51 5.39
N ARG A 28 5.53 -19.25 5.79
CA ARG A 28 5.73 -18.76 7.17
C ARG A 28 4.76 -19.39 8.17
N LEU A 29 3.58 -19.83 7.71
CA LEU A 29 2.62 -20.63 8.49
C LEU A 29 2.89 -22.14 8.41
N GLY A 30 4.11 -22.54 8.02
CA GLY A 30 4.60 -23.90 8.09
C GLY A 30 4.20 -24.82 6.93
N GLN A 31 3.52 -24.31 5.90
CA GLN A 31 3.11 -25.12 4.75
C GLN A 31 4.27 -25.33 3.78
N LYS A 32 4.35 -26.52 3.18
CA LYS A 32 5.24 -26.75 2.03
C LYS A 32 4.61 -26.11 0.79
N VAL A 33 5.30 -25.14 0.21
CA VAL A 33 4.77 -24.34 -0.90
C VAL A 33 5.58 -24.58 -2.18
N ALA A 34 4.90 -24.80 -3.29
CA ALA A 34 5.48 -24.72 -4.63
C ALA A 34 5.06 -23.39 -5.28
N LEU A 35 6.02 -22.47 -5.52
CA LEU A 35 5.79 -21.24 -6.28
C LEU A 35 6.23 -21.45 -7.73
N VAL A 36 5.28 -21.45 -8.65
CA VAL A 36 5.51 -21.74 -10.08
C VAL A 36 5.42 -20.45 -10.88
N HIS A 37 6.46 -20.13 -11.65
CA HIS A 37 6.49 -18.95 -12.51
C HIS A 37 7.03 -19.26 -13.90
N ASN A 38 6.36 -18.76 -14.94
CA ASN A 38 6.67 -19.07 -16.33
C ASN A 38 7.89 -18.31 -16.90
N ARG A 39 8.50 -17.41 -16.14
CA ARG A 39 9.59 -16.52 -16.60
C ARG A 39 10.80 -16.52 -15.66
N PRO A 40 11.94 -15.95 -16.08
CA PRO A 40 13.21 -16.06 -15.35
C PRO A 40 13.38 -15.06 -14.20
N VAL A 41 12.50 -14.06 -14.07
CA VAL A 41 12.55 -13.06 -13.00
C VAL A 41 11.20 -12.94 -12.30
N LEU A 42 11.23 -12.60 -11.02
CA LEU A 42 10.03 -12.41 -10.20
C LEU A 42 9.55 -10.95 -10.28
N GLY A 43 8.31 -10.69 -9.86
CA GLY A 43 7.73 -9.35 -9.75
C GLY A 43 6.62 -9.05 -10.76
N GLY A 44 6.38 -9.93 -11.74
CA GLY A 44 5.32 -9.75 -12.74
C GLY A 44 5.51 -8.44 -13.50
N ASN A 45 4.51 -7.55 -13.49
CA ASN A 45 4.62 -6.23 -14.13
C ASN A 45 5.60 -5.28 -13.44
N SER A 46 5.97 -5.53 -12.18
CA SER A 46 6.97 -4.71 -11.47
C SER A 46 8.42 -5.15 -11.75
N SER A 47 8.60 -6.30 -12.39
CA SER A 47 9.92 -6.85 -12.70
C SER A 47 10.69 -6.00 -13.69
N SER A 48 11.99 -6.26 -13.84
CA SER A 48 12.82 -5.63 -14.86
C SER A 48 12.37 -5.85 -16.31
N GLU A 49 11.51 -6.84 -16.57
CA GLU A 49 10.94 -7.15 -17.90
C GLU A 49 9.86 -6.15 -18.35
N VAL A 50 9.16 -5.50 -17.41
CA VAL A 50 8.01 -4.62 -17.70
C VAL A 50 8.15 -3.24 -17.05
N ARG A 51 8.75 -3.17 -15.85
CA ARG A 51 9.15 -1.94 -15.12
C ARG A 51 7.99 -1.00 -14.77
N VAL A 52 6.82 -1.54 -14.47
CA VAL A 52 5.71 -0.76 -13.89
C VAL A 52 6.02 -0.47 -12.42
N TRP A 53 5.74 0.75 -11.95
CA TRP A 53 5.88 1.11 -10.54
C TRP A 53 4.94 0.34 -9.64
N VAL A 54 5.47 -0.12 -8.51
CA VAL A 54 4.67 -0.68 -7.41
C VAL A 54 4.01 0.45 -6.65
N CYS A 55 2.85 0.87 -7.14
CA CYS A 55 1.93 1.76 -6.43
C CYS A 55 0.96 0.95 -5.56
N GLY A 56 0.21 1.65 -4.71
CA GLY A 56 -0.72 1.05 -3.76
C GLY A 56 -1.76 2.02 -3.25
N ALA A 57 -2.25 1.75 -2.04
CA ALA A 57 -3.28 2.53 -1.39
C ALA A 57 -2.87 3.96 -1.06
N THR A 58 -1.56 4.27 -0.96
CA THR A 58 -1.06 5.66 -0.79
C THR A 58 -1.49 6.58 -1.92
N GLY A 59 -1.67 6.06 -3.14
CA GLY A 59 -2.06 6.88 -4.29
C GLY A 59 -1.12 8.05 -4.57
N HIS A 60 0.19 7.87 -4.37
CA HIS A 60 1.18 8.96 -4.45
C HIS A 60 0.96 10.07 -3.40
N GLY A 61 0.66 9.67 -2.16
CA GLY A 61 0.38 10.57 -1.04
C GLY A 61 -1.01 11.21 -1.05
N VAL A 62 -1.91 10.73 -1.94
CA VAL A 62 -3.32 11.10 -1.94
C VAL A 62 -4.02 10.52 -0.71
N ASN A 63 -3.75 9.28 -0.33
CA ASN A 63 -4.21 8.76 0.96
C ASN A 63 -3.10 8.83 2.01
N ARG A 64 -3.52 8.89 3.26
CA ARG A 64 -2.66 9.13 4.42
C ARG A 64 -2.65 7.89 5.31
N TYR A 65 -1.48 7.59 5.87
CA TYR A 65 -1.24 6.36 6.64
C TYR A 65 -1.64 5.06 5.92
N ALA A 66 -1.62 5.08 4.59
CA ALA A 66 -2.17 4.04 3.74
C ALA A 66 -1.11 3.11 3.12
N ARG A 67 0.19 3.25 3.42
CA ARG A 67 1.22 2.33 2.90
C ARG A 67 0.96 0.91 3.40
N GLU A 68 1.09 -0.07 2.52
CA GLU A 68 0.96 -1.48 2.87
C GLU A 68 2.02 -1.91 3.90
N THR A 69 1.60 -2.66 4.92
CA THR A 69 2.42 -3.37 5.92
C THR A 69 2.45 -4.89 5.60
N GLY A 70 2.99 -5.72 6.48
CA GLY A 70 3.15 -7.14 6.24
C GLY A 70 4.25 -7.40 5.20
N ILE A 71 4.07 -8.43 4.38
CA ILE A 71 5.12 -8.86 3.43
C ILE A 71 5.45 -7.76 2.42
N MET A 72 4.45 -7.02 1.92
CA MET A 72 4.70 -5.91 1.00
C MET A 72 5.44 -4.75 1.69
N GLY A 73 5.12 -4.47 2.95
CA GLY A 73 5.83 -3.48 3.77
C GLY A 73 7.31 -3.85 3.96
N GLU A 74 7.60 -5.11 4.25
CA GLU A 74 8.98 -5.63 4.31
C GLU A 74 9.72 -5.38 2.98
N LEU A 75 9.10 -5.71 1.85
CA LEU A 75 9.69 -5.52 0.52
C LEU A 75 9.96 -4.05 0.20
N PHE A 76 9.06 -3.13 0.56
CA PHE A 76 9.27 -1.70 0.35
C PHE A 76 10.46 -1.18 1.16
N ILE A 77 10.54 -1.52 2.45
CA ILE A 77 11.64 -1.08 3.33
C ILE A 77 12.98 -1.68 2.87
N GLN A 78 13.00 -2.95 2.46
CA GLN A 78 14.21 -3.57 1.92
C GLN A 78 14.66 -2.93 0.61
N ASN A 79 13.73 -2.58 -0.29
CA ASN A 79 14.06 -1.88 -1.51
C ASN A 79 14.59 -0.47 -1.24
N GLN A 80 13.94 0.29 -0.35
CA GLN A 80 14.41 1.62 0.05
C GLN A 80 15.86 1.60 0.55
N TYR A 81 16.20 0.58 1.35
CA TYR A 81 17.53 0.46 1.92
C TYR A 81 18.60 0.00 0.90
N ARG A 82 18.26 -0.97 0.04
CA ARG A 82 19.24 -1.63 -0.86
C ARG A 82 19.28 -1.07 -2.27
N ASN A 83 18.25 -0.36 -2.67
CA ASN A 83 18.02 0.10 -4.03
C ASN A 83 17.50 1.55 -4.07
N PRO A 84 18.13 2.51 -3.36
CA PRO A 84 17.62 3.88 -3.27
C PRO A 84 17.58 4.60 -4.63
N GLU A 85 18.34 4.14 -5.62
CA GLU A 85 18.33 4.69 -6.99
C GLU A 85 17.22 4.10 -7.89
N GLY A 86 16.47 3.11 -7.41
CA GLY A 86 15.30 2.58 -8.12
C GLY A 86 15.67 1.69 -9.31
N ASN A 87 16.77 0.95 -9.20
CA ASN A 87 17.23 0.06 -10.25
C ASN A 87 16.31 -1.18 -10.36
N PRO A 88 15.73 -1.47 -11.53
CA PRO A 88 14.79 -2.57 -11.70
C PRO A 88 15.40 -3.95 -11.46
N TYR A 89 16.70 -4.14 -11.70
CA TYR A 89 17.36 -5.43 -11.46
C TYR A 89 17.64 -5.67 -9.97
N LEU A 90 17.90 -4.61 -9.20
CA LEU A 90 18.06 -4.74 -7.75
C LEU A 90 16.71 -5.03 -7.08
N TRP A 91 15.61 -4.52 -7.64
CA TRP A 91 14.26 -4.93 -7.24
C TRP A 91 14.01 -6.42 -7.48
N ASP A 92 14.34 -6.95 -8.66
CA ASP A 92 14.20 -8.39 -8.95
C ASP A 92 14.98 -9.26 -7.94
N VAL A 93 16.21 -8.84 -7.58
CA VAL A 93 17.04 -9.54 -6.58
C VAL A 93 16.42 -9.45 -5.18
N THR A 94 15.88 -8.30 -4.81
CA THR A 94 15.17 -8.11 -3.53
C THR A 94 14.01 -9.09 -3.40
N LEU A 95 13.21 -9.24 -4.46
CA LEU A 95 12.11 -10.20 -4.51
C LEU A 95 12.60 -11.65 -4.44
N LEU A 96 13.66 -11.98 -5.19
CA LEU A 96 14.23 -13.33 -5.20
C LEU A 96 14.80 -13.73 -3.84
N GLU A 97 15.47 -12.82 -3.15
CA GLU A 97 16.00 -13.08 -1.81
C GLU A 97 14.88 -13.28 -0.78
N ALA A 98 13.81 -12.47 -0.83
CA ALA A 98 12.66 -12.65 0.05
C ALA A 98 12.03 -14.05 -0.13
N VAL A 99 11.87 -14.50 -1.38
CA VAL A 99 11.36 -15.84 -1.69
C VAL A 99 12.32 -16.95 -1.22
N ARG A 100 13.64 -16.76 -1.41
CA ARG A 100 14.65 -17.76 -1.02
C ARG A 100 14.91 -17.84 0.48
N ALA A 101 14.56 -16.80 1.23
CA ALA A 101 14.68 -16.79 2.68
C ALA A 101 13.70 -17.79 3.34
N GLU A 102 12.63 -18.17 2.65
CA GLU A 102 11.58 -19.03 3.20
C GLU A 102 11.90 -20.52 3.03
N PRO A 103 12.20 -21.27 4.12
CA PRO A 103 12.70 -22.64 4.03
C PRO A 103 11.64 -23.65 3.54
N ASN A 104 10.35 -23.35 3.73
CA ASN A 104 9.26 -24.23 3.29
C ASN A 104 8.79 -23.93 1.85
N LEU A 105 9.42 -22.96 1.17
CA LEU A 105 9.04 -22.55 -0.17
C LEU A 105 10.05 -23.05 -1.21
N THR A 106 9.55 -23.73 -2.24
CA THR A 106 10.33 -24.15 -3.40
C THR A 106 9.90 -23.37 -4.64
N LEU A 107 10.86 -22.69 -5.27
CA LEU A 107 10.64 -21.85 -6.45
C LEU A 107 10.92 -22.62 -7.75
N PHE A 108 9.96 -22.60 -8.68
CA PHE A 108 10.02 -23.19 -10.01
C PHE A 108 9.89 -22.09 -11.09
N MET A 109 11.00 -21.44 -11.43
CA MET A 109 11.06 -20.43 -12.50
C MET A 109 11.05 -21.08 -13.89
N ASN A 110 10.76 -20.28 -14.93
CA ASN A 110 10.69 -20.73 -16.33
C ASN A 110 9.80 -21.96 -16.55
N THR A 111 8.76 -22.12 -15.73
CA THR A 111 7.82 -23.25 -15.75
C THR A 111 6.44 -22.77 -16.18
N ASP A 112 6.08 -23.09 -17.41
CA ASP A 112 4.84 -22.68 -18.06
C ASP A 112 3.73 -23.71 -17.77
N VAL A 113 2.73 -23.35 -16.97
CA VAL A 113 1.59 -24.25 -16.66
C VAL A 113 0.67 -24.33 -17.87
N ARG A 114 0.30 -25.56 -18.26
CA ARG A 114 -0.47 -25.82 -19.50
C ARG A 114 -1.72 -26.66 -19.27
N GLU A 115 -1.73 -27.45 -18.20
CA GLU A 115 -2.80 -28.41 -17.94
C GLU A 115 -3.22 -28.31 -16.47
N VAL A 116 -4.52 -28.45 -16.23
CA VAL A 116 -5.13 -28.51 -14.90
C VAL A 116 -6.11 -29.68 -14.91
N GLU A 117 -5.89 -30.64 -14.03
CA GLU A 117 -6.84 -31.71 -13.80
C GLU A 117 -7.73 -31.34 -12.62
N ALA A 118 -9.02 -31.16 -12.88
CA ALA A 118 -10.03 -30.94 -11.85
C ALA A 118 -11.21 -31.89 -12.07
N ASP A 119 -11.82 -32.40 -11.00
CA ASP A 119 -12.98 -33.29 -11.03
C ASP A 119 -14.06 -32.87 -10.02
N GLY A 120 -15.17 -33.59 -9.96
CA GLY A 120 -16.32 -33.26 -9.10
C GLY A 120 -17.50 -32.62 -9.85
N GLU A 121 -18.51 -32.19 -9.10
CA GLU A 121 -19.68 -31.49 -9.63
C GLU A 121 -19.30 -30.09 -10.13
N LEU A 122 -20.05 -29.55 -11.11
CA LEU A 122 -19.73 -28.26 -11.75
C LEU A 122 -19.64 -27.10 -10.76
N ASP A 123 -20.47 -27.13 -9.72
CA ASP A 123 -20.54 -26.09 -8.68
C ASP A 123 -19.62 -26.34 -7.48
N ALA A 124 -18.83 -27.44 -7.50
CA ALA A 124 -17.94 -27.84 -6.42
C ALA A 124 -16.75 -28.67 -6.94
N ARG A 125 -16.11 -28.21 -8.03
CA ARG A 125 -14.96 -28.91 -8.61
C ARG A 125 -13.76 -28.83 -7.66
N MET A 126 -12.87 -29.81 -7.75
CA MET A 126 -11.63 -29.89 -6.98
C MET A 126 -10.45 -30.09 -7.93
N ILE A 127 -9.46 -29.21 -7.87
CA ILE A 127 -8.19 -29.39 -8.59
C ILE A 127 -7.41 -30.52 -7.93
N ARG A 128 -6.95 -31.47 -8.73
CA ARG A 128 -6.08 -32.59 -8.32
C ARG A 128 -4.62 -32.26 -8.54
N ASN A 129 -4.30 -31.75 -9.73
CA ASN A 129 -2.95 -31.36 -10.08
C ASN A 129 -2.94 -30.28 -11.17
N VAL A 130 -1.79 -29.61 -11.29
CA VAL A 130 -1.45 -28.76 -12.42
C VAL A 130 -0.14 -29.23 -13.03
N THR A 131 -0.04 -29.26 -14.36
CA THR A 131 1.18 -29.70 -15.06
C THR A 131 1.78 -28.55 -15.85
N GLY A 132 3.10 -28.37 -15.69
CA GLY A 132 3.86 -27.32 -16.34
C GLY A 132 5.12 -27.81 -17.04
N TRP A 133 5.54 -27.05 -18.04
CA TRP A 133 6.73 -27.31 -18.86
C TRP A 133 7.86 -26.34 -18.51
N MET A 134 8.99 -26.88 -18.03
CA MET A 134 10.20 -26.11 -17.75
C MET A 134 11.18 -26.21 -18.93
N MET A 135 11.08 -25.24 -19.84
CA MET A 135 11.78 -25.24 -21.13
C MET A 135 13.29 -25.44 -21.00
N GLY A 136 13.96 -24.71 -20.11
CA GLY A 136 15.43 -24.74 -20.02
C GLY A 136 16.04 -26.06 -19.54
N SER A 137 15.23 -26.97 -18.98
CA SER A 137 15.70 -28.27 -18.46
C SER A 137 14.91 -29.46 -19.00
N GLU A 138 14.02 -29.22 -19.97
CA GLU A 138 13.15 -30.23 -20.58
C GLU A 138 12.41 -31.10 -19.56
N ARG A 139 11.91 -30.46 -18.49
CA ARG A 139 11.13 -31.10 -17.43
C ARG A 139 9.64 -30.83 -17.62
N GLU A 140 8.86 -31.90 -17.58
CA GLU A 140 7.43 -31.85 -17.38
C GLU A 140 7.16 -32.13 -15.90
N ILE A 141 6.53 -31.17 -15.22
CA ILE A 141 6.41 -31.16 -13.77
C ILE A 141 4.93 -31.12 -13.42
N THR A 142 4.46 -32.17 -12.75
CA THR A 142 3.10 -32.23 -12.19
C THR A 142 3.15 -31.82 -10.72
N PHE A 143 2.34 -30.84 -10.34
CA PHE A 143 2.22 -30.33 -8.99
C PHE A 143 0.91 -30.83 -8.37
N GLU A 144 1.02 -31.63 -7.30
CA GLU A 144 -0.11 -32.13 -6.50
C GLU A 144 -0.14 -31.38 -5.15
N SER A 145 -1.27 -30.74 -4.85
CA SER A 145 -1.48 -29.98 -3.62
C SER A 145 -2.91 -30.09 -3.11
N GLN A 146 -3.11 -29.76 -1.84
CA GLN A 146 -4.45 -29.69 -1.26
C GLN A 146 -5.18 -28.42 -1.71
N VAL A 147 -4.47 -27.29 -1.75
CA VAL A 147 -4.99 -25.97 -2.14
C VAL A 147 -4.14 -25.36 -3.26
N PHE A 148 -4.78 -24.69 -4.20
CA PHE A 148 -4.15 -24.01 -5.33
C PHE A 148 -4.48 -22.51 -5.32
N LEU A 149 -3.51 -21.70 -5.75
CA LEU A 149 -3.67 -20.25 -5.89
C LEU A 149 -3.32 -19.82 -7.31
N ASP A 150 -4.31 -19.26 -8.01
CA ASP A 150 -4.10 -18.62 -9.31
C ASP A 150 -3.70 -17.15 -9.10
N CYS A 151 -2.43 -16.86 -9.37
CA CYS A 151 -1.84 -15.52 -9.40
C CYS A 151 -1.23 -15.21 -10.78
N THR A 152 -1.70 -15.84 -11.86
CA THR A 152 -1.10 -15.67 -13.20
C THR A 152 -1.42 -14.31 -13.83
N GLY A 153 -2.33 -13.54 -13.23
CA GLY A 153 -2.83 -12.26 -13.75
C GLY A 153 -3.92 -12.43 -14.81
N ASP A 154 -3.73 -13.33 -15.76
CA ASP A 154 -4.70 -13.62 -16.83
C ASP A 154 -5.75 -14.68 -16.43
N GLY A 155 -5.63 -15.24 -15.22
CA GLY A 155 -6.54 -16.27 -14.68
C GLY A 155 -6.51 -17.58 -15.46
N LEU A 156 -5.31 -18.08 -15.80
CA LEU A 156 -5.18 -19.28 -16.63
C LEU A 156 -5.58 -20.54 -15.86
N VAL A 157 -5.12 -20.68 -14.62
CA VAL A 157 -5.32 -21.91 -13.83
C VAL A 157 -6.80 -22.05 -13.44
N GLY A 158 -7.42 -20.97 -12.97
CA GLY A 158 -8.84 -21.00 -12.65
C GLY A 158 -9.71 -21.26 -13.88
N PHE A 159 -9.36 -20.70 -15.05
CA PHE A 159 -10.04 -20.99 -16.30
C PHE A 159 -9.99 -22.47 -16.66
N LEU A 160 -8.78 -23.06 -16.65
CA LEU A 160 -8.60 -24.50 -16.94
C LEU A 160 -9.25 -25.41 -15.90
N ALA A 161 -9.33 -24.97 -14.63
CA ALA A 161 -10.03 -25.68 -13.57
C ALA A 161 -11.57 -25.66 -13.71
N GLY A 162 -12.11 -24.76 -14.54
CA GLY A 162 -13.55 -24.55 -14.69
C GLY A 162 -14.16 -23.55 -13.70
N ALA A 163 -13.35 -22.66 -13.12
CA ALA A 163 -13.84 -21.59 -12.26
C ALA A 163 -14.69 -20.60 -13.07
N ALA A 164 -15.80 -20.14 -12.49
CA ALA A 164 -16.66 -19.13 -13.11
C ALA A 164 -15.93 -17.77 -13.18
N TYR A 165 -16.01 -17.09 -14.32
CA TYR A 165 -15.32 -15.83 -14.57
C TYR A 165 -16.13 -14.91 -15.48
N ARG A 166 -15.69 -13.65 -15.56
CA ARG A 166 -16.14 -12.62 -16.49
C ARG A 166 -14.96 -12.04 -17.24
N ILE A 167 -15.22 -11.50 -18.42
CA ILE A 167 -14.32 -10.68 -19.22
C ILE A 167 -15.12 -9.44 -19.63
N GLY A 168 -14.44 -8.32 -19.83
CA GLY A 168 -15.08 -7.12 -20.36
C GLY A 168 -15.71 -6.24 -19.28
N ARG A 169 -16.76 -5.51 -19.63
CA ARG A 169 -17.43 -4.54 -18.74
C ARG A 169 -18.88 -4.95 -18.52
N GLU A 170 -19.30 -4.99 -17.27
CA GLU A 170 -20.69 -5.25 -16.91
C GLU A 170 -21.59 -4.06 -17.25
N ALA A 171 -22.89 -4.34 -17.47
CA ALA A 171 -23.86 -3.28 -17.72
C ALA A 171 -24.18 -2.52 -16.43
N ARG A 172 -24.42 -1.21 -16.52
CA ARG A 172 -24.74 -0.31 -15.40
C ARG A 172 -25.84 -0.85 -14.50
N HIS A 173 -26.90 -1.41 -15.08
CA HIS A 173 -28.05 -1.91 -14.34
C HIS A 173 -27.77 -3.21 -13.56
N GLU A 174 -26.67 -3.92 -13.83
CA GLU A 174 -26.33 -5.17 -13.14
C GLU A 174 -25.94 -4.92 -11.68
N PHE A 175 -25.11 -3.89 -11.44
CA PHE A 175 -24.61 -3.54 -10.11
C PHE A 175 -24.96 -2.11 -9.65
N GLY A 176 -25.65 -1.33 -10.50
CA GLY A 176 -25.95 0.07 -10.23
C GLY A 176 -24.70 0.94 -10.19
N GLU A 177 -23.77 0.74 -11.12
CA GLU A 177 -22.47 1.44 -11.17
C GLU A 177 -22.49 2.57 -12.19
N ASP A 178 -22.43 3.82 -11.74
CA ASP A 178 -22.54 5.00 -12.61
C ASP A 178 -21.49 5.02 -13.74
N TRP A 179 -20.29 4.50 -13.49
CA TRP A 179 -19.18 4.48 -14.45
C TRP A 179 -19.19 3.26 -15.37
N ALA A 180 -20.10 2.31 -15.17
CA ALA A 180 -20.27 1.17 -16.07
C ALA A 180 -21.04 1.58 -17.35
N PRO A 181 -20.80 0.89 -18.49
CA PRO A 181 -21.52 1.13 -19.73
C PRO A 181 -23.00 0.72 -19.62
N GLU A 182 -23.87 1.27 -20.45
CA GLU A 182 -25.31 0.91 -20.46
C GLU A 182 -25.55 -0.57 -20.81
N VAL A 183 -24.72 -1.10 -21.72
CA VAL A 183 -24.78 -2.47 -22.21
C VAL A 183 -23.42 -3.11 -21.95
N ALA A 184 -23.44 -4.36 -21.51
CA ALA A 184 -22.21 -5.13 -21.29
C ALA A 184 -21.49 -5.39 -22.62
N ASP A 185 -20.17 -5.41 -22.58
CA ASP A 185 -19.30 -5.70 -23.72
C ASP A 185 -18.01 -6.39 -23.28
N ASP A 186 -17.21 -6.85 -24.24
CA ASP A 186 -15.96 -7.58 -23.99
C ASP A 186 -14.73 -6.65 -23.89
N ILE A 187 -14.94 -5.33 -23.72
CA ILE A 187 -13.86 -4.34 -23.71
C ILE A 187 -13.09 -4.39 -22.40
N THR A 188 -11.76 -4.37 -22.48
CA THR A 188 -10.85 -4.41 -21.33
C THR A 188 -9.96 -3.18 -21.29
N LEU A 189 -9.22 -3.00 -20.20
CA LEU A 189 -8.08 -2.10 -20.17
C LEU A 189 -6.96 -2.64 -21.09
N GLY A 190 -6.30 -1.74 -21.82
CA GLY A 190 -5.24 -2.10 -22.75
C GLY A 190 -3.96 -2.58 -22.05
N SER A 191 -3.00 -3.02 -22.86
CA SER A 191 -1.66 -3.37 -22.37
C SER A 191 -0.70 -2.20 -22.54
N THR A 192 0.20 -2.02 -21.58
CA THR A 192 1.21 -0.96 -21.60
C THR A 192 2.58 -1.51 -21.98
N LEU A 193 3.36 -0.73 -22.74
CA LEU A 193 4.81 -0.93 -22.89
C LEU A 193 5.54 0.37 -22.56
N LEU A 194 6.70 0.23 -21.93
CA LEU A 194 7.52 1.35 -21.48
C LEU A 194 8.87 1.33 -22.19
N PHE A 195 9.53 2.49 -22.21
CA PHE A 195 10.92 2.61 -22.65
C PHE A 195 11.68 3.55 -21.71
N TYR A 196 12.99 3.33 -21.60
CA TYR A 196 13.89 4.15 -20.81
C TYR A 196 14.93 4.79 -21.71
N THR A 197 15.29 6.02 -21.36
CA THR A 197 16.29 6.81 -22.05
C THR A 197 17.48 7.07 -21.12
N LYS A 198 18.64 7.37 -21.71
CA LYS A 198 19.88 7.64 -20.98
C LYS A 198 20.69 8.73 -21.65
N ASP A 199 21.22 9.66 -20.87
CA ASP A 199 22.24 10.59 -21.34
C ASP A 199 23.60 9.88 -21.44
N THR A 200 24.22 9.92 -22.61
CA THR A 200 25.56 9.34 -22.84
C THR A 200 26.70 10.34 -22.68
N GLY A 201 26.39 11.63 -22.47
CA GLY A 201 27.34 12.73 -22.39
C GLY A 201 27.98 13.12 -23.72
N LYS A 202 27.55 12.51 -24.84
CA LYS A 202 28.04 12.79 -26.19
C LYS A 202 26.93 12.66 -27.23
N PRO A 203 27.02 13.33 -28.39
CA PRO A 203 25.97 13.24 -29.40
C PRO A 203 25.74 11.80 -29.87
N VAL A 204 24.47 11.39 -29.87
CA VAL A 204 24.01 10.07 -30.35
C VAL A 204 23.18 10.26 -31.61
N ARG A 205 23.45 9.50 -32.66
CA ARG A 205 22.60 9.47 -33.86
C ARG A 205 21.55 8.37 -33.70
N PHE A 206 20.30 8.67 -34.07
CA PHE A 206 19.24 7.68 -34.17
C PHE A 206 18.64 7.67 -35.57
N VAL A 207 18.40 6.46 -36.10
CA VAL A 207 17.66 6.25 -37.35
C VAL A 207 16.52 5.32 -36.98
N ALA A 208 15.29 5.82 -37.14
CA ALA A 208 14.11 5.03 -36.81
C ALA A 208 14.05 3.72 -37.63
N PRO A 209 13.67 2.59 -37.02
CA PRO A 209 13.42 1.38 -37.76
C PRO A 209 12.24 1.57 -38.72
N SER A 210 12.22 0.81 -39.82
CA SER A 210 11.20 0.97 -40.88
C SER A 210 9.75 0.74 -40.45
N PHE A 211 9.54 0.09 -39.31
CA PHE A 211 8.22 -0.15 -38.74
C PHE A 211 7.80 0.96 -37.75
N ALA A 212 8.68 1.91 -37.42
CA ALA A 212 8.31 3.02 -36.55
C ALA A 212 7.21 3.86 -37.20
N LYS A 213 6.19 4.19 -36.41
CA LYS A 213 5.08 5.02 -36.88
C LYS A 213 5.49 6.49 -36.84
N ASP A 214 5.16 7.24 -37.88
CA ASP A 214 5.26 8.71 -37.83
C ASP A 214 4.14 9.25 -36.93
N ILE A 215 4.46 9.46 -35.65
CA ILE A 215 3.48 9.90 -34.66
C ILE A 215 2.97 11.32 -34.93
N THR A 216 3.66 12.13 -35.75
CA THR A 216 3.22 13.49 -36.10
C THR A 216 1.92 13.50 -36.90
N THR A 217 1.57 12.36 -37.50
CA THR A 217 0.31 12.13 -38.22
C THR A 217 -0.83 11.66 -37.32
N THR A 218 -0.58 11.50 -36.02
CA THR A 218 -1.53 10.97 -35.03
C THR A 218 -1.96 12.03 -34.02
N SER A 219 -2.93 11.70 -33.15
CA SER A 219 -3.33 12.56 -32.03
C SER A 219 -2.28 12.63 -30.90
N ILE A 220 -1.29 11.74 -30.88
CA ILE A 220 -0.37 11.54 -29.74
C ILE A 220 0.40 12.82 -29.37
N PRO A 221 1.08 13.53 -30.29
CA PRO A 221 1.84 14.74 -29.93
C PRO A 221 0.97 15.89 -29.40
N ILE A 222 -0.34 15.84 -29.68
CA ILE A 222 -1.31 16.88 -29.29
C ILE A 222 -1.98 16.50 -27.96
N LYS A 223 -2.32 15.21 -27.78
CA LYS A 223 -3.18 14.72 -26.70
C LYS A 223 -2.44 14.01 -25.56
N ARG A 224 -1.13 13.79 -25.71
CA ARG A 224 -0.29 13.12 -24.72
C ARG A 224 0.90 13.99 -24.35
N VAL A 225 1.35 13.85 -23.12
CA VAL A 225 2.46 14.64 -22.58
C VAL A 225 3.77 13.95 -22.92
N ILE A 226 4.63 14.65 -23.67
CA ILE A 226 6.00 14.23 -23.97
C ILE A 226 6.91 15.38 -23.56
N ARG A 227 7.75 15.18 -22.55
CA ARG A 227 8.71 16.19 -22.06
C ARG A 227 10.15 15.68 -22.16
N SER A 228 11.08 16.61 -22.27
CA SER A 228 12.51 16.32 -22.09
C SER A 228 12.73 15.79 -20.68
N GLY A 229 13.39 14.63 -20.55
CA GLY A 229 13.71 13.99 -19.27
C GLY A 229 12.69 12.95 -18.79
N ASP A 230 11.50 12.86 -19.40
CA ASP A 230 10.55 11.77 -19.11
C ASP A 230 11.16 10.41 -19.50
N SER A 231 10.94 9.39 -18.67
CA SER A 231 11.49 8.04 -18.87
C SER A 231 10.65 6.98 -18.13
N GLY A 232 10.50 5.79 -18.70
CA GLY A 232 9.76 4.70 -18.07
C GLY A 232 8.29 5.04 -17.83
N CYS A 233 7.82 4.84 -16.59
CA CYS A 233 6.42 5.01 -16.19
C CYS A 233 5.86 6.44 -16.35
N HIS A 234 6.68 7.46 -16.62
CA HIS A 234 6.15 8.77 -17.07
C HIS A 234 5.28 8.62 -18.32
N TYR A 235 5.54 7.59 -19.12
CA TYR A 235 4.79 7.22 -20.31
C TYR A 235 3.77 6.10 -20.06
N TRP A 236 3.17 6.03 -18.86
CA TRP A 236 2.16 5.03 -18.51
C TRP A 236 0.97 4.96 -19.48
N TRP A 237 0.71 6.05 -20.19
CA TRP A 237 -0.36 6.20 -21.20
C TRP A 237 -0.03 5.54 -22.55
N ILE A 238 1.19 5.02 -22.74
CA ILE A 238 1.53 4.18 -23.90
C ILE A 238 0.86 2.82 -23.72
N GLU A 239 -0.42 2.81 -24.05
CA GLU A 239 -1.32 1.70 -23.85
C GLU A 239 -2.17 1.51 -25.10
N TRP A 240 -2.49 0.26 -25.43
CA TRP A 240 -3.37 -0.08 -26.53
C TRP A 240 -3.92 -1.51 -26.40
N GLY A 241 -5.00 -1.81 -27.14
CA GLY A 241 -5.56 -3.15 -27.26
C GLY A 241 -6.77 -3.43 -26.38
N GLY A 242 -7.36 -2.43 -25.71
CA GLY A 242 -8.55 -2.64 -24.86
C GLY A 242 -9.80 -3.10 -25.63
N GLU A 243 -9.85 -2.82 -26.94
CA GLU A 243 -10.90 -3.29 -27.87
C GLU A 243 -10.55 -4.64 -28.54
N LEU A 244 -9.40 -5.23 -28.19
CA LEU A 244 -8.91 -6.52 -28.71
C LEU A 244 -8.89 -7.56 -27.59
N ASP A 245 -8.73 -8.83 -27.95
CA ASP A 245 -8.44 -9.85 -26.95
C ASP A 245 -6.96 -9.74 -26.52
N THR A 246 -6.72 -9.17 -25.35
CA THR A 246 -5.36 -8.87 -24.85
C THR A 246 -4.47 -10.09 -24.62
N VAL A 247 -5.06 -11.30 -24.57
CA VAL A 247 -4.29 -12.55 -24.48
C VAL A 247 -4.07 -13.15 -25.86
N HIS A 248 -5.10 -13.29 -26.68
CA HIS A 248 -4.96 -13.91 -28.01
C HIS A 248 -4.21 -13.02 -29.01
N GLU A 249 -4.36 -11.71 -28.92
CA GLU A 249 -3.73 -10.72 -29.81
C GLU A 249 -2.49 -10.05 -29.20
N ASN A 250 -1.91 -10.64 -28.15
CA ASN A 250 -0.77 -10.07 -27.40
C ASN A 250 0.39 -9.63 -28.31
N GLU A 251 0.75 -10.44 -29.31
CA GLU A 251 1.86 -10.13 -30.23
C GLU A 251 1.54 -8.93 -31.13
N ARG A 252 0.29 -8.83 -31.60
CA ARG A 252 -0.18 -7.69 -32.40
C ARG A 252 -0.17 -6.41 -31.56
N ILE A 253 -0.61 -6.49 -30.31
CA ILE A 253 -0.61 -5.37 -29.36
C ILE A 253 0.84 -4.93 -29.08
N ARG A 254 1.76 -5.86 -28.84
CA ARG A 254 3.19 -5.58 -28.67
C ARG A 254 3.76 -4.83 -29.88
N ASP A 255 3.55 -5.35 -31.08
CA ASP A 255 4.14 -4.79 -32.30
C ASP A 255 3.61 -3.38 -32.59
N GLU A 256 2.32 -3.14 -32.33
CA GLU A 256 1.73 -1.81 -32.46
C GLU A 256 2.33 -0.82 -31.45
N LEU A 257 2.43 -1.22 -30.18
CA LEU A 257 3.05 -0.41 -29.12
C LEU A 257 4.53 -0.12 -29.42
N TRP A 258 5.29 -1.10 -29.93
CA TRP A 258 6.66 -0.89 -30.40
C TRP A 258 6.72 0.13 -31.53
N SER A 259 5.87 0.01 -32.55
CA SER A 259 5.84 0.97 -33.67
C SER A 259 5.71 2.40 -33.17
N VAL A 260 4.87 2.62 -32.14
CA VAL A 260 4.66 3.95 -31.55
C VAL A 260 5.80 4.36 -30.63
N ILE A 261 6.34 3.47 -29.79
CA ILE A 261 7.50 3.80 -28.94
C ILE A 261 8.69 4.27 -29.78
N TYR A 262 9.03 3.55 -30.84
CA TYR A 262 10.11 3.96 -31.73
C TYR A 262 9.77 5.24 -32.50
N GLY A 263 8.49 5.47 -32.81
CA GLY A 263 8.01 6.73 -33.37
C GLY A 263 8.11 7.93 -32.40
N ILE A 264 7.75 7.73 -31.14
CA ILE A 264 7.92 8.71 -30.05
C ILE A 264 9.39 9.03 -29.88
N TRP A 265 10.25 8.01 -29.84
CA TRP A 265 11.68 8.23 -29.70
C TRP A 265 12.27 8.94 -30.92
N ASP A 266 11.84 8.61 -32.14
CA ASP A 266 12.23 9.35 -33.36
C ASP A 266 11.82 10.82 -33.27
N TYR A 267 10.58 11.09 -32.85
CA TYR A 267 10.09 12.45 -32.66
C TYR A 267 10.92 13.21 -31.62
N ILE A 268 11.19 12.61 -30.45
CA ILE A 268 12.04 13.22 -29.41
C ILE A 268 13.44 13.51 -29.98
N LYS A 269 14.01 12.54 -30.69
CA LYS A 269 15.43 12.56 -31.05
C LYS A 269 15.75 13.39 -32.29
N ASN A 270 14.83 13.44 -33.26
CA ASN A 270 15.09 13.97 -34.60
C ASN A 270 14.21 15.17 -34.99
N SER A 271 13.17 15.52 -34.23
CA SER A 271 12.30 16.69 -34.56
C SER A 271 12.95 18.05 -34.32
N GLY A 272 14.00 18.10 -33.50
CA GLY A 272 14.61 19.36 -33.03
C GLY A 272 13.82 20.10 -31.95
N GLN A 273 12.75 19.50 -31.41
CA GLN A 273 11.92 20.13 -30.36
C GLN A 273 12.35 19.81 -28.92
N PHE A 274 13.31 18.90 -28.74
CA PHE A 274 13.73 18.41 -27.43
C PHE A 274 15.25 18.47 -27.28
N GLU A 275 15.71 18.65 -26.05
CA GLU A 275 17.12 18.57 -25.67
C GLU A 275 17.58 17.11 -25.60
N ALA A 276 17.64 16.45 -26.75
CA ALA A 276 17.87 15.01 -26.85
C ALA A 276 19.20 14.65 -27.55
N GLU A 277 20.08 15.62 -27.86
CA GLU A 277 21.30 15.40 -28.65
C GLU A 277 22.20 14.27 -28.09
N ASN A 278 22.38 14.23 -26.77
CA ASN A 278 23.22 13.22 -26.11
C ASN A 278 22.45 11.99 -25.60
N MET A 279 21.12 12.03 -25.72
CA MET A 279 20.24 10.99 -25.22
C MET A 279 20.22 9.78 -26.18
N THR A 280 20.21 8.58 -25.61
CA THR A 280 20.00 7.30 -26.29
C THR A 280 18.79 6.57 -25.71
N LEU A 281 18.18 5.70 -26.51
CA LEU A 281 17.25 4.69 -26.03
C LEU A 281 18.06 3.63 -25.28
N GLU A 282 17.80 3.44 -23.99
CA GLU A 282 18.50 2.47 -23.14
C GLU A 282 17.79 1.12 -23.13
N TRP A 283 16.46 1.13 -23.07
CA TRP A 283 15.65 -0.07 -22.97
C TRP A 283 14.25 0.16 -23.53
N VAL A 284 13.69 -0.89 -24.14
CA VAL A 284 12.28 -0.95 -24.56
C VAL A 284 11.72 -2.27 -24.05
N GLY A 285 10.55 -2.21 -23.40
CA GLY A 285 9.87 -3.40 -22.91
C GLY A 285 9.54 -4.37 -24.04
N SER A 286 9.76 -5.67 -23.81
CA SER A 286 9.49 -6.72 -24.80
C SER A 286 8.19 -7.49 -24.54
N ILE A 287 7.63 -7.33 -23.34
CA ILE A 287 6.42 -8.03 -22.90
C ILE A 287 5.40 -6.96 -22.50
N PRO A 288 4.24 -6.88 -23.17
CA PRO A 288 3.18 -5.96 -22.78
C PRO A 288 2.71 -6.24 -21.35
N GLY A 289 2.67 -5.18 -20.54
CA GLY A 289 2.07 -5.22 -19.22
C GLY A 289 0.55 -5.19 -19.33
N LYS A 290 -0.07 -6.38 -19.43
CA LYS A 290 -1.54 -6.52 -19.44
C LYS A 290 -2.14 -5.97 -18.15
N ARG A 291 -3.22 -5.19 -18.26
CA ARG A 291 -3.91 -4.60 -17.10
C ARG A 291 -5.09 -5.42 -16.63
N GLU A 292 -5.81 -6.03 -17.57
CA GLU A 292 -7.07 -6.70 -17.32
C GLU A 292 -7.26 -7.90 -18.26
N TYR A 293 -7.88 -8.95 -17.75
CA TYR A 293 -8.43 -10.02 -18.57
C TYR A 293 -9.58 -10.72 -17.83
N ARG A 294 -9.40 -11.97 -17.37
CA ARG A 294 -10.43 -12.70 -16.61
C ARG A 294 -10.51 -12.21 -15.17
N ARG A 295 -11.71 -11.84 -14.73
CA ARG A 295 -12.06 -11.62 -13.33
C ARG A 295 -12.89 -12.80 -12.84
N PHE A 296 -12.42 -13.51 -11.81
CA PHE A 296 -13.14 -14.68 -11.31
C PHE A 296 -14.32 -14.31 -10.42
N LEU A 297 -15.27 -15.23 -10.30
CA LEU A 297 -16.43 -15.06 -9.43
C LEU A 297 -16.20 -15.79 -8.11
N GLY A 298 -16.04 -15.01 -7.05
CA GLY A 298 -16.14 -15.48 -5.68
C GLY A 298 -17.56 -15.29 -5.14
N ASP A 299 -17.71 -15.45 -3.84
CA ASP A 299 -18.98 -15.22 -3.15
C ASP A 299 -19.29 -13.73 -2.99
N THR A 300 -18.26 -12.89 -3.02
CA THR A 300 -18.40 -11.44 -2.98
C THR A 300 -17.73 -10.85 -4.21
N ILE A 301 -18.49 -10.10 -5.02
CA ILE A 301 -17.96 -9.27 -6.11
C ILE A 301 -17.85 -7.85 -5.56
N LEU A 302 -16.64 -7.30 -5.50
CA LEU A 302 -16.44 -5.90 -5.11
C LEU A 302 -16.92 -4.96 -6.22
N THR A 303 -17.67 -3.92 -5.87
CA THR A 303 -18.25 -2.95 -6.83
C THR A 303 -17.79 -1.51 -6.58
N GLN A 304 -18.00 -0.62 -7.55
CA GLN A 304 -17.80 0.83 -7.46
C GLN A 304 -18.46 1.39 -6.20
N ASN A 305 -19.69 0.95 -5.91
CA ASN A 305 -20.47 1.42 -4.78
C ASN A 305 -19.81 1.04 -3.45
N ASP A 306 -19.24 -0.16 -3.35
CA ASP A 306 -18.50 -0.58 -2.16
C ASP A 306 -17.21 0.25 -1.96
N VAL A 307 -16.52 0.58 -3.05
CA VAL A 307 -15.29 1.40 -3.04
C VAL A 307 -15.59 2.83 -2.59
N ILE A 308 -16.53 3.51 -3.25
CA ILE A 308 -16.83 4.93 -3.01
C ILE A 308 -17.51 5.14 -1.65
N SER A 309 -18.39 4.23 -1.23
CA SER A 309 -18.99 4.29 0.11
C SER A 309 -18.04 3.85 1.23
N GLN A 310 -16.83 3.40 0.88
CA GLN A 310 -15.86 2.79 1.81
C GLN A 310 -16.57 1.76 2.69
N ARG A 311 -17.25 0.79 2.05
CA ARG A 311 -18.12 -0.15 2.74
C ARG A 311 -17.30 -0.98 3.75
N PRO A 312 -17.74 -1.07 5.02
CA PRO A 312 -17.15 -2.02 5.94
C PRO A 312 -17.58 -3.44 5.56
N PHE A 313 -16.63 -4.37 5.48
CA PHE A 313 -16.89 -5.80 5.34
C PHE A 313 -16.56 -6.52 6.64
N GLU A 314 -17.42 -7.46 7.04
CA GLU A 314 -17.16 -8.33 8.19
C GLU A 314 -15.94 -9.22 7.92
N ASP A 315 -15.87 -9.78 6.72
CA ASP A 315 -14.76 -10.62 6.23
C ASP A 315 -13.64 -9.81 5.57
N ARG A 316 -13.41 -8.56 5.98
CA ARG A 316 -12.29 -7.75 5.47
C ARG A 316 -10.95 -8.41 5.79
N ILE A 317 -10.08 -8.49 4.80
CA ILE A 317 -8.73 -9.10 4.92
C ILE A 317 -7.63 -8.29 4.24
N ALA A 318 -8.00 -7.28 3.46
CA ALA A 318 -7.09 -6.41 2.74
C ALA A 318 -7.79 -5.07 2.51
N PHE A 319 -7.06 -4.14 1.89
CA PHE A 319 -7.54 -2.79 1.63
C PHE A 319 -6.89 -2.26 0.36
N GLY A 320 -7.49 -1.21 -0.21
CA GLY A 320 -6.92 -0.44 -1.30
C GLY A 320 -7.22 1.06 -1.11
N GLY A 321 -6.60 1.90 -1.93
CA GLY A 321 -6.78 3.35 -1.86
C GLY A 321 -6.49 4.09 -3.16
N TRP A 322 -6.03 3.39 -4.21
CA TRP A 322 -5.92 4.01 -5.53
C TRP A 322 -7.30 4.50 -6.01
N SER A 323 -7.36 5.54 -6.86
CA SER A 323 -8.62 5.90 -7.50
C SER A 323 -9.16 4.75 -8.34
N ILE A 324 -10.46 4.77 -8.62
CA ILE A 324 -10.99 4.04 -9.77
C ILE A 324 -10.39 4.69 -11.01
N ASP A 325 -9.35 4.05 -11.56
CA ASP A 325 -8.54 4.51 -12.68
C ASP A 325 -8.90 3.70 -13.95
N LEU A 326 -9.79 4.28 -14.77
CA LEU A 326 -10.27 3.68 -16.01
C LEU A 326 -9.61 4.35 -17.22
N HIS A 327 -9.04 3.53 -18.09
CA HIS A 327 -8.31 3.98 -19.28
C HIS A 327 -9.23 3.88 -20.50
N PRO A 328 -9.08 4.78 -21.49
CA PRO A 328 -9.85 4.68 -22.72
C PRO A 328 -9.45 3.39 -23.46
N PRO A 329 -10.41 2.59 -23.97
CA PRO A 329 -10.11 1.33 -24.67
C PRO A 329 -9.20 1.49 -25.89
N GLN A 330 -9.29 2.65 -26.57
CA GLN A 330 -8.47 3.02 -27.71
C GLN A 330 -7.03 3.42 -27.31
N GLY A 331 -6.76 3.55 -26.00
CA GLY A 331 -5.46 3.81 -25.40
C GLY A 331 -4.82 5.11 -25.88
N MET A 332 -3.56 5.04 -26.32
CA MET A 332 -2.78 6.18 -26.78
C MET A 332 -3.39 6.93 -27.98
N TYR A 333 -4.31 6.32 -28.72
CA TYR A 333 -5.00 6.96 -29.84
C TYR A 333 -6.28 7.70 -29.45
N ALA A 334 -6.77 7.52 -28.23
CA ALA A 334 -7.99 8.16 -27.77
C ALA A 334 -7.86 9.69 -27.79
N THR A 335 -8.92 10.38 -28.21
CA THR A 335 -8.97 11.86 -28.27
C THR A 335 -9.26 12.50 -26.91
N GLU A 336 -9.76 11.71 -25.95
CA GLU A 336 -9.95 12.06 -24.54
C GLU A 336 -8.64 11.94 -23.72
N SER A 337 -8.73 12.23 -22.41
CA SER A 337 -7.62 12.07 -21.46
C SER A 337 -7.12 10.62 -21.40
N GLY A 338 -5.87 10.44 -20.98
CA GLY A 338 -5.26 9.11 -20.87
C GLY A 338 -5.93 8.20 -19.84
N SER A 339 -6.67 8.76 -18.89
CA SER A 339 -7.47 8.04 -17.89
C SER A 339 -8.56 8.93 -17.28
N LYS A 340 -9.50 8.30 -16.57
CA LYS A 340 -10.50 8.91 -15.69
C LYS A 340 -10.28 8.39 -14.27
N HIS A 341 -10.31 9.29 -13.29
CA HIS A 341 -10.07 8.97 -11.88
C HIS A 341 -11.24 9.38 -10.99
N LEU A 342 -11.67 8.47 -10.12
CA LEU A 342 -12.61 8.75 -9.03
C LEU A 342 -12.02 8.26 -7.71
N HIS A 343 -11.89 9.14 -6.72
CA HIS A 343 -11.29 8.84 -5.42
C HIS A 343 -12.38 8.72 -4.36
N ALA A 344 -12.23 7.72 -3.47
CA ALA A 344 -12.89 7.75 -2.18
C ALA A 344 -12.12 8.69 -1.23
N ASP A 345 -12.75 9.17 -0.16
CA ASP A 345 -12.12 10.11 0.80
C ASP A 345 -11.09 9.44 1.75
N GLY A 346 -10.65 8.24 1.40
CA GLY A 346 -9.71 7.41 2.14
C GLY A 346 -9.58 6.04 1.50
N ILE A 347 -9.24 5.05 2.32
CA ILE A 347 -9.10 3.65 1.88
C ILE A 347 -10.46 2.93 1.82
N TYR A 348 -10.51 1.83 1.07
CA TYR A 348 -11.63 0.88 1.05
C TYR A 348 -11.15 -0.53 1.42
N HIS A 349 -12.07 -1.37 1.86
CA HIS A 349 -11.77 -2.74 2.29
C HIS A 349 -12.06 -3.77 1.20
N ILE A 350 -11.28 -4.86 1.20
CA ILE A 350 -11.45 -6.00 0.32
C ILE A 350 -11.85 -7.22 1.17
N PRO A 351 -12.97 -7.88 0.88
CA PRO A 351 -13.45 -9.04 1.62
C PRO A 351 -12.79 -10.35 1.15
N PHE A 352 -12.68 -11.32 2.06
CA PHE A 352 -12.09 -12.63 1.75
C PHE A 352 -12.93 -13.42 0.74
N GLY A 353 -14.25 -13.21 0.73
CA GLY A 353 -15.16 -13.73 -0.30
C GLY A 353 -14.81 -13.36 -1.74
N SER A 354 -13.95 -12.35 -1.95
CA SER A 354 -13.45 -11.96 -3.28
C SER A 354 -12.16 -12.67 -3.70
N LEU A 355 -11.58 -13.52 -2.85
CA LEU A 355 -10.28 -14.17 -3.08
C LEU A 355 -10.36 -15.68 -3.34
N TYR A 356 -11.56 -16.28 -3.40
CA TYR A 356 -11.72 -17.69 -3.71
C TYR A 356 -12.82 -17.96 -4.73
N SER A 357 -12.72 -19.10 -5.41
CA SER A 357 -13.70 -19.48 -6.43
C SER A 357 -15.00 -19.92 -5.80
N ARG A 358 -16.11 -19.43 -6.35
CA ARG A 358 -17.43 -19.87 -5.91
C ARG A 358 -17.73 -21.32 -6.27
N ASN A 359 -17.09 -21.89 -7.30
CA ASN A 359 -17.41 -23.21 -7.85
C ASN A 359 -16.22 -24.19 -7.99
N VAL A 360 -15.01 -23.77 -7.62
CA VAL A 360 -13.84 -24.66 -7.49
C VAL A 360 -13.36 -24.61 -6.04
N SER A 361 -13.67 -25.65 -5.28
CA SER A 361 -13.67 -25.67 -3.82
C SER A 361 -12.28 -25.53 -3.17
N ASN A 362 -11.20 -25.84 -3.88
CA ASN A 362 -9.83 -25.71 -3.37
C ASN A 362 -8.98 -24.67 -4.14
N LEU A 363 -9.62 -23.70 -4.78
CA LEU A 363 -8.97 -22.63 -5.54
C LEU A 363 -9.17 -21.27 -4.87
N LEU A 364 -8.06 -20.62 -4.52
CA LEU A 364 -8.02 -19.17 -4.32
C LEU A 364 -7.44 -18.47 -5.55
N PHE A 365 -7.68 -17.17 -5.66
CA PHE A 365 -7.06 -16.30 -6.64
C PHE A 365 -6.79 -14.93 -6.04
N ALA A 366 -5.68 -14.32 -6.45
CA ALA A 366 -5.29 -13.01 -5.96
C ALA A 366 -4.48 -12.23 -6.99
N GLY A 367 -4.72 -10.93 -7.01
CA GLY A 367 -4.12 -9.99 -7.96
C GLY A 367 -5.14 -9.54 -9.00
N ARG A 368 -4.75 -9.54 -10.28
CA ARG A 368 -5.57 -9.00 -11.38
C ARG A 368 -6.74 -9.89 -11.83
N ASN A 369 -6.91 -11.03 -11.19
CA ASN A 369 -8.00 -11.98 -11.41
C ASN A 369 -8.99 -12.04 -10.24
N VAL A 370 -8.88 -11.10 -9.28
CA VAL A 370 -9.78 -10.94 -8.12
C VAL A 370 -11.25 -10.81 -8.53
N SER A 371 -12.15 -11.17 -7.63
CA SER A 371 -13.59 -10.97 -7.83
C SER A 371 -14.02 -9.52 -7.61
N ALA A 372 -14.12 -8.78 -8.71
CA ALA A 372 -14.56 -7.39 -8.76
C ALA A 372 -15.31 -7.11 -10.09
N SER A 373 -16.21 -6.13 -10.07
CA SER A 373 -16.74 -5.54 -11.32
C SER A 373 -15.60 -4.86 -12.10
N HIS A 374 -15.78 -4.62 -13.40
CA HIS A 374 -14.80 -3.88 -14.20
C HIS A 374 -14.47 -2.50 -13.61
N VAL A 375 -15.47 -1.80 -13.08
CA VAL A 375 -15.27 -0.47 -12.52
C VAL A 375 -14.44 -0.54 -11.23
N ALA A 376 -14.81 -1.42 -10.28
CA ALA A 376 -14.02 -1.60 -9.05
C ALA A 376 -12.61 -2.15 -9.33
N PHE A 377 -12.48 -2.96 -10.38
CA PHE A 377 -11.19 -3.48 -10.83
C PHE A 377 -10.18 -2.37 -11.16
N GLY A 378 -10.65 -1.20 -11.61
CA GLY A 378 -9.84 -0.01 -11.86
C GLY A 378 -8.95 0.42 -10.69
N THR A 379 -9.35 0.11 -9.45
CA THR A 379 -8.56 0.39 -8.24
C THR A 379 -7.88 -0.84 -7.62
N THR A 380 -8.49 -2.03 -7.69
CA THR A 380 -7.93 -3.22 -7.01
C THR A 380 -6.74 -3.83 -7.73
N ARG A 381 -6.59 -3.60 -9.05
CA ARG A 381 -5.52 -4.16 -9.90
C ARG A 381 -4.11 -3.63 -9.61
N VAL A 382 -3.99 -2.63 -8.74
CA VAL A 382 -2.73 -1.95 -8.44
C VAL A 382 -1.82 -2.87 -7.62
N MET A 383 -0.51 -2.81 -7.87
CA MET A 383 0.39 -3.92 -7.55
C MET A 383 0.61 -4.16 -6.04
N ALA A 384 0.67 -3.12 -5.21
CA ALA A 384 0.73 -3.30 -3.76
C ALA A 384 -0.62 -3.77 -3.18
N THR A 385 -1.75 -3.29 -3.72
CA THR A 385 -3.09 -3.84 -3.42
C THR A 385 -3.16 -5.33 -3.77
N CYS A 386 -2.62 -5.74 -4.92
CA CYS A 386 -2.50 -7.14 -5.32
C CYS A 386 -1.62 -7.93 -4.35
N ALA A 387 -0.55 -7.33 -3.83
CA ALA A 387 0.35 -7.97 -2.88
C ALA A 387 -0.35 -8.30 -1.55
N VAL A 388 -1.10 -7.36 -0.98
CA VAL A 388 -1.85 -7.59 0.28
C VAL A 388 -3.02 -8.56 0.10
N MET A 389 -3.69 -8.57 -1.06
CA MET A 389 -4.63 -9.64 -1.40
C MET A 389 -3.93 -11.00 -1.51
N GLY A 390 -2.71 -11.02 -2.06
CA GLY A 390 -1.87 -12.20 -2.13
C GLY A 390 -1.54 -12.76 -0.75
N GLU A 391 -1.04 -11.92 0.15
CA GLU A 391 -0.77 -12.30 1.55
C GLU A 391 -2.02 -12.88 2.23
N ALA A 392 -3.18 -12.23 2.10
CA ALA A 392 -4.45 -12.73 2.63
C ALA A 392 -4.82 -14.12 2.06
N ALA A 393 -4.71 -14.30 0.73
CA ALA A 393 -4.99 -15.58 0.10
C ALA A 393 -4.00 -16.67 0.54
N GLY A 394 -2.73 -16.33 0.75
CA GLY A 394 -1.71 -17.25 1.27
C GLY A 394 -2.00 -17.71 2.69
N VAL A 395 -2.36 -16.79 3.60
CA VAL A 395 -2.82 -17.13 4.95
C VAL A 395 -4.07 -18.00 4.91
N GLY A 396 -5.05 -17.63 4.08
CA GLY A 396 -6.28 -18.40 3.87
C GLY A 396 -5.99 -19.82 3.37
N ALA A 397 -5.06 -19.98 2.43
CA ALA A 397 -4.64 -21.28 1.92
C ALA A 397 -3.99 -22.14 3.01
N ALA A 398 -3.09 -21.56 3.80
CA ALA A 398 -2.43 -22.28 4.88
C ALA A 398 -3.41 -22.75 5.95
N LEU A 399 -4.33 -21.89 6.39
CA LEU A 399 -5.35 -22.25 7.37
C LEU A 399 -6.33 -23.29 6.82
N SER A 400 -6.68 -23.20 5.53
CA SER A 400 -7.50 -24.21 4.85
C SER A 400 -6.85 -25.60 4.94
N VAL A 401 -5.54 -25.70 4.70
CA VAL A 401 -4.78 -26.95 4.86
C VAL A 401 -4.73 -27.41 6.32
N ILE A 402 -4.39 -26.51 7.25
CA ILE A 402 -4.26 -26.83 8.69
C ILE A 402 -5.57 -27.39 9.26
N LYS A 403 -6.71 -26.82 8.83
CA LYS A 403 -8.04 -27.21 9.32
C LYS A 403 -8.69 -28.32 8.50
N GLY A 404 -8.16 -28.61 7.30
CA GLY A 404 -8.77 -29.55 6.37
C GLY A 404 -10.13 -29.07 5.83
N VAL A 405 -10.24 -27.76 5.58
CA VAL A 405 -11.47 -27.10 5.10
C VAL A 405 -11.22 -26.35 3.79
N THR A 406 -12.27 -26.06 3.05
CA THR A 406 -12.21 -25.19 1.87
C THR A 406 -12.05 -23.71 2.25
N PRO A 407 -11.60 -22.83 1.35
CA PRO A 407 -11.55 -21.38 1.62
C PRO A 407 -12.92 -20.78 1.95
N ARG A 408 -14.00 -21.31 1.36
CA ARG A 408 -15.38 -20.94 1.69
C ARG A 408 -15.72 -21.29 3.14
N GLU A 409 -15.48 -22.53 3.55
CA GLU A 409 -15.72 -22.98 4.93
C GLU A 409 -14.83 -22.22 5.92
N LEU A 410 -13.59 -21.88 5.55
CA LEU A 410 -12.72 -21.02 6.35
C LEU A 410 -13.38 -19.66 6.62
N ARG A 411 -13.97 -19.02 5.60
CA ARG A 411 -14.73 -17.77 5.77
C ARG A 411 -15.93 -17.95 6.70
N GLU A 412 -16.67 -19.04 6.54
CA GLU A 412 -17.93 -19.25 7.27
C GLU A 412 -17.70 -19.65 8.74
N GLN A 413 -16.63 -20.39 9.03
CA GLN A 413 -16.44 -21.07 10.32
C GLN A 413 -15.22 -20.57 11.10
N HIS A 414 -14.24 -19.96 10.43
CA HIS A 414 -12.92 -19.62 10.99
C HIS A 414 -12.45 -18.20 10.64
N LEU A 415 -13.36 -17.29 10.31
CA LEU A 415 -13.01 -15.92 9.90
C LEU A 415 -12.17 -15.17 10.94
N THR A 416 -12.55 -15.26 12.22
CA THR A 416 -11.78 -14.61 13.29
C THR A 416 -10.37 -15.14 13.35
N GLU A 417 -10.16 -16.46 13.22
CA GLU A 417 -8.83 -17.07 13.22
C GLU A 417 -8.00 -16.59 12.03
N LEU A 418 -8.61 -16.46 10.83
CA LEU A 418 -7.98 -15.87 9.66
C LEU A 418 -7.52 -14.43 9.93
N GLN A 419 -8.42 -13.56 10.40
CA GLN A 419 -8.11 -12.15 10.67
C GLN A 419 -7.07 -11.99 11.79
N GLN A 420 -7.16 -12.76 12.87
CA GLN A 420 -6.19 -12.69 13.97
C GLN A 420 -4.82 -13.22 13.55
N THR A 421 -4.76 -14.27 12.71
CA THR A 421 -3.51 -14.75 12.11
C THR A 421 -2.86 -13.68 11.25
N MET A 422 -3.64 -13.01 10.40
CA MET A 422 -3.16 -11.90 9.58
C MET A 422 -2.64 -10.72 10.43
N LEU A 423 -3.38 -10.33 11.47
CA LEU A 423 -2.91 -9.28 12.38
C LEU A 423 -1.61 -9.68 13.10
N ARG A 424 -1.45 -10.95 13.48
CA ARG A 424 -0.22 -11.46 14.12
C ARG A 424 1.00 -11.34 13.21
N THR A 425 0.83 -11.46 11.89
CA THR A 425 1.89 -11.32 10.89
C THR A 425 2.05 -9.88 10.36
N ASP A 426 1.47 -8.88 11.03
CA ASP A 426 1.51 -7.45 10.61
C ASP A 426 0.84 -7.17 9.25
N ALA A 427 0.02 -8.11 8.76
CA ALA A 427 -0.68 -7.98 7.49
C ALA A 427 -1.66 -6.79 7.52
N SER A 428 -1.89 -6.22 6.34
CA SER A 428 -2.57 -4.93 6.23
C SER A 428 -4.10 -5.02 6.35
N ILE A 429 -4.61 -5.14 7.58
CA ILE A 429 -6.05 -5.03 7.87
C ILE A 429 -6.32 -3.78 8.71
N ILE A 430 -6.94 -2.78 8.09
CA ILE A 430 -7.24 -1.49 8.73
C ILE A 430 -8.51 -1.59 9.58
N GLY A 431 -8.44 -1.10 10.81
CA GLY A 431 -9.59 -0.97 11.71
C GLY A 431 -10.02 -2.24 12.44
N LEU A 432 -9.24 -3.33 12.36
CA LEU A 432 -9.45 -4.52 13.19
C LEU A 432 -8.51 -4.54 14.39
N GLN A 433 -9.06 -4.90 15.53
CA GLN A 433 -8.33 -5.04 16.78
C GLN A 433 -7.83 -6.48 16.96
N ASN A 434 -6.61 -6.61 17.50
CA ASN A 434 -6.12 -7.86 18.06
C ASN A 434 -6.95 -8.23 19.30
N VAL A 435 -7.63 -9.36 19.19
CA VAL A 435 -8.44 -9.97 20.25
C VAL A 435 -8.02 -11.42 20.49
N ASP A 436 -6.81 -11.81 20.07
CA ASP A 436 -6.26 -13.14 20.30
C ASP A 436 -6.16 -13.42 21.82
N PRO A 437 -6.92 -14.39 22.35
CA PRO A 437 -6.90 -14.69 23.78
C PRO A 437 -5.57 -15.28 24.26
N ALA A 438 -4.72 -15.76 23.34
CA ALA A 438 -3.38 -16.27 23.63
C ALA A 438 -2.34 -15.17 23.80
N ASP A 439 -2.64 -13.93 23.37
CA ASP A 439 -1.77 -12.78 23.61
C ASP A 439 -1.94 -12.30 25.05
N LEU A 440 -0.98 -12.67 25.89
CA LEU A 440 -0.97 -12.35 27.32
C LEU A 440 -0.85 -10.84 27.56
N ALA A 441 -0.28 -10.08 26.62
CA ALA A 441 -0.11 -8.64 26.77
C ALA A 441 -1.45 -7.91 26.86
N ARG A 442 -2.50 -8.41 26.17
CA ARG A 442 -3.83 -7.78 26.11
C ARG A 442 -4.57 -7.72 27.44
N LYS A 443 -4.20 -8.58 28.38
CA LYS A 443 -4.77 -8.62 29.74
C LYS A 443 -3.91 -7.87 30.75
N GLY A 444 -2.71 -7.47 30.36
CA GLY A 444 -1.77 -6.80 31.24
C GLY A 444 -2.08 -5.32 31.48
N THR A 445 -1.28 -4.72 32.36
CA THR A 445 -1.23 -3.27 32.56
C THR A 445 0.07 -2.71 32.02
N VAL A 446 0.04 -1.53 31.40
CA VAL A 446 1.24 -0.92 30.81
C VAL A 446 1.73 0.25 31.64
N THR A 447 3.04 0.37 31.77
CA THR A 447 3.70 1.59 32.27
C THR A 447 4.88 1.94 31.36
N ALA A 448 5.38 3.17 31.45
CA ALA A 448 6.56 3.59 30.69
C ALA A 448 7.46 4.53 31.51
N SER A 449 8.72 4.61 31.12
CA SER A 449 9.70 5.56 31.65
C SER A 449 9.25 7.02 31.51
N SER A 450 8.63 7.33 30.37
CA SER A 450 8.09 8.63 30.03
C SER A 450 7.04 8.53 28.92
N THR A 451 6.30 9.61 28.68
CA THR A 451 5.28 9.67 27.64
C THR A 451 5.17 11.10 27.12
N MET A 452 4.89 11.23 25.82
CA MET A 452 4.54 12.49 25.19
C MET A 452 3.08 12.84 25.51
N THR A 453 2.87 13.86 26.35
CA THR A 453 1.53 14.27 26.85
C THR A 453 0.91 15.43 26.07
N GLY A 454 1.45 15.71 24.88
CA GLY A 454 1.11 16.86 24.08
C GLY A 454 2.01 16.97 22.85
N ILE A 455 1.62 17.86 21.95
CA ILE A 455 2.38 18.20 20.75
C ILE A 455 2.85 19.63 20.95
N TRP A 456 4.16 19.86 20.88
CA TRP A 456 4.77 21.18 21.01
C TRP A 456 5.74 21.37 19.85
N LEU A 457 5.31 22.13 18.84
CA LEU A 457 6.08 22.44 17.64
C LEU A 457 6.45 23.92 17.67
N ASP A 458 7.41 24.26 18.53
CA ASP A 458 7.84 25.63 18.84
C ASP A 458 9.12 26.07 18.14
N GLU A 459 9.72 25.21 17.33
CA GLU A 459 10.89 25.47 16.49
C GLU A 459 10.45 25.82 15.05
N PRO A 460 10.25 27.11 14.70
CA PRO A 460 9.86 27.52 13.36
C PRO A 460 10.99 27.35 12.35
N SER A 461 10.68 26.77 11.20
CA SER A 461 11.58 26.53 10.08
C SER A 461 11.31 27.50 8.93
N GLU A 462 10.17 27.40 8.25
CA GLU A 462 9.83 28.18 7.07
C GLU A 462 8.51 28.93 7.27
N ALA A 463 8.46 30.20 6.86
CA ALA A 463 7.22 30.98 6.83
C ALA A 463 6.35 30.53 5.65
N CYS A 464 5.05 30.35 5.89
CA CYS A 464 4.07 29.94 4.90
C CYS A 464 3.00 31.05 4.79
N PRO A 465 3.06 31.90 3.74
CA PRO A 465 2.03 32.89 3.48
C PRO A 465 0.64 32.25 3.33
N LEU A 466 -0.38 32.82 3.96
CA LEU A 466 -1.76 32.32 3.88
C LEU A 466 -2.47 32.76 2.59
N THR A 467 -1.87 32.48 1.43
CA THR A 467 -2.44 32.78 0.11
C THR A 467 -3.59 31.83 -0.29
N SER A 468 -3.73 30.72 0.42
CA SER A 468 -4.74 29.68 0.26
C SER A 468 -5.18 29.19 1.63
N ASP A 469 -6.28 28.43 1.70
CA ASP A 469 -6.67 27.78 2.95
C ASP A 469 -5.60 26.75 3.33
N ILE A 470 -5.15 26.81 4.58
CA ILE A 470 -4.18 25.87 5.14
C ILE A 470 -4.89 24.94 6.11
N GLY A 471 -4.58 23.65 6.01
CA GLY A 471 -5.11 22.61 6.88
C GLY A 471 -4.00 21.93 7.66
N TRP A 472 -4.28 21.48 8.88
CA TRP A 472 -3.47 20.44 9.49
C TRP A 472 -4.32 19.54 10.37
N LEU A 473 -3.83 18.33 10.58
CA LEU A 473 -4.46 17.29 11.37
C LEU A 473 -3.57 16.96 12.56
N PHE A 474 -4.18 16.69 13.72
CA PHE A 474 -3.50 16.13 14.89
C PHE A 474 -4.42 15.17 15.66
N PRO A 475 -3.86 14.21 16.41
CA PRO A 475 -4.66 13.26 17.16
C PRO A 475 -5.08 13.82 18.52
N ALA A 476 -6.34 13.62 18.85
CA ALA A 476 -6.92 13.92 20.16
C ALA A 476 -7.56 12.66 20.74
N GLU A 477 -7.48 12.50 22.05
CA GLU A 477 -8.13 11.41 22.78
C GLU A 477 -8.77 12.00 24.04
N GLY A 478 -10.08 11.78 24.21
CA GLY A 478 -10.83 12.43 25.29
C GLY A 478 -11.09 13.93 25.06
N GLY A 479 -10.96 14.42 23.82
CA GLY A 479 -11.05 15.83 23.46
C GLY A 479 -9.73 16.60 23.66
N PHE A 480 -9.79 17.94 23.58
CA PHE A 480 -8.67 18.84 23.89
C PHE A 480 -9.16 20.21 24.36
N GLU A 481 -8.39 20.87 25.22
CA GLU A 481 -8.73 22.20 25.78
C GLU A 481 -8.02 23.32 25.01
N GLY A 482 -8.44 23.55 23.76
CA GLY A 482 -7.84 24.54 22.88
C GLY A 482 -6.40 24.24 22.48
N LEU A 483 -5.87 25.05 21.57
CA LEU A 483 -4.50 24.95 21.08
C LEU A 483 -3.88 26.35 20.93
N THR A 484 -2.56 26.41 20.81
CA THR A 484 -1.87 27.64 20.39
C THR A 484 -1.24 27.48 19.03
N LEU A 485 -1.26 28.53 18.21
CA LEU A 485 -0.74 28.55 16.84
C LEU A 485 0.25 29.69 16.68
N LEU A 486 1.36 29.45 15.98
CA LEU A 486 2.34 30.48 15.65
C LEU A 486 2.00 31.17 14.32
N ALA A 487 1.79 32.48 14.36
CA ALA A 487 1.48 33.28 13.16
C ALA A 487 2.21 34.63 13.16
N SER A 488 2.35 35.22 11.97
CA SER A 488 2.75 36.61 11.75
C SER A 488 1.67 37.35 11.00
N ALA A 489 1.61 38.68 11.16
CA ALA A 489 0.78 39.54 10.35
C ALA A 489 1.52 40.82 9.95
N SER A 490 1.42 41.22 8.68
CA SER A 490 2.00 42.46 8.15
C SER A 490 1.25 43.71 8.61
N GLU A 491 -0.04 43.56 8.89
CA GLU A 491 -0.93 44.56 9.48
C GLU A 491 -1.93 43.87 10.41
N SER A 492 -2.54 44.61 11.34
CA SER A 492 -3.53 44.02 12.25
C SER A 492 -4.72 43.48 11.45
N THR A 493 -5.02 42.20 11.64
CA THR A 493 -6.00 41.45 10.85
C THR A 493 -6.70 40.40 11.72
N SER A 494 -7.65 39.66 11.14
CA SER A 494 -8.35 38.57 11.81
C SER A 494 -8.19 37.25 11.05
N LEU A 495 -7.75 36.20 11.74
CA LEU A 495 -7.72 34.84 11.21
C LEU A 495 -9.05 34.14 11.49
N THR A 496 -9.61 33.49 10.46
CA THR A 496 -10.75 32.59 10.63
C THR A 496 -10.24 31.17 10.71
N ILE A 497 -10.50 30.49 11.83
CA ILE A 497 -10.06 29.13 12.11
C ILE A 497 -11.29 28.24 12.28
N GLU A 498 -11.30 27.10 11.61
CA GLU A 498 -12.36 26.11 11.70
C GLU A 498 -11.82 24.78 12.23
N LEU A 499 -12.64 24.10 13.02
CA LEU A 499 -12.36 22.79 13.59
C LEU A 499 -13.33 21.77 12.99
N TRP A 500 -12.78 20.66 12.51
CA TRP A 500 -13.48 19.59 11.81
C TRP A 500 -13.03 18.23 12.35
N ASP A 501 -13.90 17.23 12.29
CA ASP A 501 -13.48 15.82 12.38
C ASP A 501 -13.26 15.23 10.96
N THR A 502 -12.77 14.00 10.90
CA THR A 502 -12.53 13.28 9.64
C THR A 502 -13.66 12.34 9.22
N GLY A 503 -14.77 12.31 9.97
CA GLY A 503 -15.97 11.49 9.72
C GLY A 503 -15.78 10.00 9.96
N ARG A 504 -14.71 9.40 9.42
CA ARG A 504 -14.32 8.01 9.64
C ARG A 504 -12.92 7.94 10.27
N PRO A 505 -12.66 6.96 11.14
CA PRO A 505 -11.33 6.78 11.74
C PRO A 505 -10.22 6.54 10.70
N GLU A 506 -10.54 5.90 9.57
CA GLU A 506 -9.61 5.63 8.46
C GLU A 506 -9.45 6.79 7.47
N ASN A 507 -10.16 7.91 7.66
CA ASN A 507 -10.07 9.10 6.80
C ASN A 507 -9.23 10.20 7.48
N TYR A 508 -8.61 11.05 6.66
CA TYR A 508 -7.65 12.08 7.10
C TYR A 508 -7.90 13.45 6.45
N VAL A 509 -9.11 13.66 5.97
CA VAL A 509 -9.60 14.92 5.37
C VAL A 509 -10.83 15.41 6.13
N PRO A 510 -11.12 16.72 6.13
CA PRO A 510 -12.23 17.26 6.91
C PRO A 510 -13.57 16.75 6.36
N ALA A 511 -14.43 16.27 7.25
CA ALA A 511 -15.74 15.73 6.90
C ALA A 511 -16.88 16.47 7.63
N ASN A 512 -16.86 16.48 8.98
CA ASN A 512 -17.93 17.13 9.75
C ASN A 512 -17.42 18.37 10.49
N PHE A 513 -18.03 19.51 10.20
CA PHE A 513 -17.76 20.78 10.86
C PHE A 513 -18.13 20.74 12.35
N LYS A 514 -17.28 21.31 13.21
CA LYS A 514 -17.51 21.41 14.66
C LYS A 514 -17.64 22.86 15.13
N GLN A 515 -16.70 23.71 14.75
CA GLN A 515 -16.60 25.07 15.28
C GLN A 515 -15.89 26.01 14.31
N VAL A 516 -16.24 27.30 14.35
CA VAL A 516 -15.49 28.39 13.71
C VAL A 516 -15.15 29.45 14.75
N LEU A 517 -13.96 30.01 14.65
CA LEU A 517 -13.39 31.01 15.54
C LEU A 517 -12.78 32.13 14.70
N THR A 518 -12.87 33.36 15.20
CA THR A 518 -12.19 34.52 14.62
C THR A 518 -11.22 35.09 15.65
N ILE A 519 -9.93 35.09 15.33
CA ILE A 519 -8.86 35.49 16.25
C ILE A 519 -8.20 36.75 15.70
N GLN A 520 -8.08 37.78 16.53
CA GLN A 520 -7.35 39.00 16.18
C GLN A 520 -5.85 38.74 16.24
N VAL A 521 -5.14 39.22 15.22
CA VAL A 521 -3.69 39.13 15.11
C VAL A 521 -3.17 40.53 14.87
N GLU A 522 -2.42 41.07 15.83
CA GLU A 522 -1.80 42.38 15.69
C GLU A 522 -0.65 42.34 14.67
N ALA A 523 -0.30 43.49 14.09
CA ALA A 523 0.88 43.58 13.23
C ALA A 523 2.15 43.17 14.00
N GLY A 524 2.91 42.21 13.45
CA GLY A 524 4.12 41.68 14.09
C GLY A 524 4.48 40.27 13.64
N GLU A 525 5.66 39.81 14.04
CA GLU A 525 6.20 38.51 13.65
C GLU A 525 6.13 37.47 14.78
N LYS A 526 5.87 36.20 14.43
CA LYS A 526 5.99 35.01 15.28
C LYS A 526 5.27 35.14 16.63
N GLN A 527 4.00 35.49 16.56
CA GLN A 527 3.10 35.65 17.69
C GLN A 527 2.35 34.33 17.97
N TRP A 528 2.33 33.92 19.23
CA TRP A 528 1.53 32.76 19.67
C TRP A 528 0.09 33.18 19.96
N LEU A 529 -0.83 32.58 19.22
CA LEU A 529 -2.26 32.88 19.27
C LEU A 529 -3.00 31.74 19.97
N ASN A 530 -3.88 32.07 20.92
CA ASN A 530 -4.72 31.08 21.59
C ASN A 530 -5.99 30.81 20.77
N VAL A 531 -6.22 29.54 20.43
CA VAL A 531 -7.41 29.04 19.73
C VAL A 531 -8.24 28.24 20.74
N PRO A 532 -9.24 28.84 21.39
CA PRO A 532 -10.03 28.15 22.40
C PRO A 532 -10.93 27.08 21.75
N ALA A 533 -10.95 25.88 22.34
CA ALA A 533 -11.86 24.80 21.95
C ALA A 533 -12.43 24.15 23.21
N ASP A 534 -13.69 23.72 23.14
CA ASP A 534 -14.34 22.96 24.21
C ASP A 534 -13.99 21.47 24.06
N SER A 535 -13.56 20.83 25.15
CA SER A 535 -13.14 19.43 25.15
C SER A 535 -14.26 18.47 24.75
N SER A 536 -15.53 18.86 24.89
CA SER A 536 -16.67 18.05 24.48
C SER A 536 -16.92 18.01 22.96
N LEU A 537 -16.28 18.88 22.15
CA LEU A 537 -16.53 19.02 20.71
C LEU A 537 -16.25 17.74 19.90
N PHE A 538 -15.30 16.93 20.36
CA PHE A 538 -14.77 15.78 19.64
C PHE A 538 -15.08 14.43 20.30
N GLY A 539 -15.95 14.43 21.31
CA GLY A 539 -16.28 13.22 22.05
C GLY A 539 -15.14 12.71 22.92
N MET A 540 -15.34 11.53 23.52
CA MET A 540 -14.39 10.93 24.48
C MET A 540 -13.45 9.89 23.85
N GLU A 541 -13.72 9.46 22.62
CA GLU A 541 -12.91 8.45 21.93
C GLU A 541 -11.70 9.07 21.25
N SER A 542 -10.79 8.22 20.75
CA SER A 542 -9.68 8.67 19.90
C SER A 542 -10.25 9.22 18.59
N CYS A 543 -9.80 10.40 18.19
CA CYS A 543 -10.16 11.00 16.92
C CYS A 543 -9.00 11.79 16.29
N ASN A 544 -9.14 12.07 15.00
CA ASN A 544 -8.31 13.03 14.30
C ASN A 544 -9.05 14.37 14.21
N VAL A 545 -8.42 15.43 14.73
CA VAL A 545 -8.92 16.81 14.61
C VAL A 545 -8.28 17.46 13.40
N PHE A 546 -9.08 17.98 12.48
CA PHE A 546 -8.64 18.73 11.32
C PHE A 546 -8.91 20.23 11.54
N VAL A 547 -7.86 21.03 11.52
CA VAL A 547 -7.92 22.48 11.67
C VAL A 547 -7.76 23.13 10.31
N ILE A 548 -8.64 24.06 9.96
CA ILE A 548 -8.52 24.89 8.75
C ILE A 548 -8.28 26.33 9.18
N VAL A 549 -7.22 26.96 8.67
CA VAL A 549 -7.02 28.41 8.74
C VAL A 549 -7.30 28.98 7.36
N ARG A 550 -8.32 29.84 7.28
CA ARG A 550 -8.73 30.46 6.02
C ARG A 550 -7.66 31.41 5.49
N ALA A 551 -7.58 31.50 4.16
CA ALA A 551 -6.66 32.41 3.48
C ALA A 551 -6.78 33.85 4.02
N ASN A 552 -5.62 34.51 4.20
CA ASN A 552 -5.53 35.90 4.64
C ASN A 552 -4.21 36.50 4.12
N GLU A 553 -4.31 37.45 3.18
CA GLU A 553 -3.15 38.05 2.49
C GLU A 553 -2.19 38.79 3.44
N ALA A 554 -2.67 39.23 4.61
CA ALA A 554 -1.86 39.93 5.59
C ALA A 554 -1.13 38.98 6.57
N ALA A 555 -1.37 37.66 6.52
CA ALA A 555 -0.89 36.74 7.53
C ALA A 555 -0.04 35.57 6.99
N SER A 556 0.76 34.98 7.87
CA SER A 556 1.58 33.80 7.57
C SER A 556 1.65 32.88 8.77
N LEU A 557 1.68 31.57 8.52
CA LEU A 557 1.98 30.54 9.52
C LEU A 557 3.45 30.11 9.40
N TYR A 558 3.92 29.27 10.33
CA TYR A 558 5.27 28.71 10.28
C TYR A 558 5.20 27.20 10.30
N THR A 559 5.99 26.56 9.44
CA THR A 559 6.23 25.12 9.50
C THR A 559 7.33 24.80 10.51
N SER A 560 7.36 23.58 11.02
CA SER A 560 8.44 23.01 11.81
C SER A 560 9.18 21.95 10.99
N ALA A 561 10.49 21.81 11.23
CA ALA A 561 11.31 20.74 10.64
C ALA A 561 11.22 19.43 11.43
N VAL A 562 10.45 19.38 12.52
CA VAL A 562 10.31 18.21 13.39
C VAL A 562 9.00 17.49 13.06
N PRO A 563 9.03 16.34 12.36
CA PRO A 563 7.84 15.52 12.15
C PRO A 563 7.35 14.94 13.49
N VAL A 564 6.03 14.74 13.58
CA VAL A 564 5.36 14.12 14.72
C VAL A 564 4.34 13.12 14.20
N THR A 565 4.44 11.88 14.65
CA THR A 565 3.51 10.80 14.29
C THR A 565 2.07 11.20 14.60
N GLY A 566 1.15 11.01 13.65
CA GLY A 566 -0.24 11.46 13.76
C GLY A 566 -0.49 12.91 13.33
N VAL A 567 0.54 13.73 13.06
CA VAL A 567 0.39 15.13 12.65
C VAL A 567 0.68 15.30 11.16
N LEU A 568 -0.30 15.82 10.41
CA LEU A 568 -0.20 16.02 8.97
C LEU A 568 -0.53 17.46 8.61
N ALA A 569 0.13 18.01 7.59
CA ALA A 569 -0.10 19.37 7.11
C ALA A 569 -0.55 19.36 5.65
N PHE A 570 -1.49 20.24 5.33
CA PHE A 570 -2.17 20.29 4.04
C PHE A 570 -2.25 21.74 3.53
N GLU A 571 -2.15 21.86 2.22
CA GLU A 571 -2.52 23.07 1.49
C GLU A 571 -3.79 22.73 0.70
N ARG A 572 -4.80 23.60 0.75
CA ARG A 572 -5.97 23.44 -0.11
C ARG A 572 -5.59 23.81 -1.54
N GLY A 573 -5.56 22.82 -2.42
CA GLY A 573 -5.31 23.01 -3.83
C GLY A 573 -6.41 23.86 -4.48
N VAL A 574 -6.02 24.59 -5.53
CA VAL A 574 -7.00 25.14 -6.47
C VAL A 574 -7.68 23.95 -7.16
N LYS A 575 -9.02 23.95 -7.27
CA LYS A 575 -9.73 22.92 -8.03
C LYS A 575 -9.01 22.73 -9.38
N PRO A 576 -8.64 21.50 -9.76
CA PRO A 576 -7.97 21.28 -11.04
C PRO A 576 -8.80 21.94 -12.13
N ILE A 577 -8.20 22.86 -12.89
CA ILE A 577 -8.84 23.36 -14.11
C ILE A 577 -8.68 22.23 -15.12
N VAL A 578 -9.60 21.26 -15.10
CA VAL A 578 -9.80 20.40 -16.27
C VAL A 578 -10.25 21.36 -17.38
N SER A 579 -9.63 21.26 -18.55
CA SER A 579 -9.96 22.09 -19.72
C SER A 579 -11.47 22.26 -19.83
N SER A 580 -11.94 23.50 -19.95
CA SER A 580 -13.37 23.83 -20.14
C SER A 580 -14.01 23.14 -21.35
N ASP A 581 -13.22 22.49 -22.19
CA ASP A 581 -13.63 21.76 -23.38
C ASP A 581 -13.88 20.26 -23.10
N LEU A 582 -13.65 19.79 -21.88
CA LEU A 582 -13.95 18.43 -21.41
C LEU A 582 -14.90 18.56 -20.22
N GLU A 583 -16.17 18.20 -20.43
CA GLU A 583 -17.27 18.26 -19.46
C GLU A 583 -16.91 17.58 -18.13
N ASP A 584 -16.43 18.36 -17.15
CA ASP A 584 -16.08 17.84 -15.84
C ASP A 584 -17.31 17.89 -14.91
N HIS A 585 -18.00 16.75 -14.84
CA HIS A 585 -19.09 16.50 -13.90
C HIS A 585 -18.60 15.82 -12.60
N GLN A 586 -17.29 15.83 -12.30
CA GLN A 586 -16.79 15.15 -11.11
C GLN A 586 -17.24 15.85 -9.82
N PRO A 587 -17.65 15.08 -8.80
CA PRO A 587 -17.98 15.64 -7.50
C PRO A 587 -16.71 16.20 -6.82
N ASP A 588 -16.92 17.14 -5.90
CA ASP A 588 -15.87 17.63 -5.01
C ASP A 588 -15.30 16.43 -4.23
N GLN A 589 -13.97 16.27 -4.30
CA GLN A 589 -13.24 15.16 -3.68
C GLN A 589 -12.25 15.72 -2.64
N PRO A 590 -12.67 15.86 -1.37
CA PRO A 590 -11.84 16.40 -0.29
C PRO A 590 -10.43 15.81 -0.23
N VAL A 591 -10.28 14.51 -0.47
CA VAL A 591 -8.97 13.82 -0.50
C VAL A 591 -7.98 14.42 -1.51
N ILE A 592 -8.48 14.96 -2.61
CA ILE A 592 -7.72 15.65 -3.67
C ILE A 592 -7.57 17.14 -3.37
N GLU A 593 -8.62 17.79 -2.85
CA GLU A 593 -8.56 19.20 -2.49
C GLU A 593 -7.49 19.48 -1.44
N TRP A 594 -7.35 18.62 -0.44
CA TRP A 594 -6.35 18.77 0.62
C TRP A 594 -5.09 18.00 0.29
N SER A 595 -4.03 18.71 -0.11
CA SER A 595 -2.78 18.11 -0.61
C SER A 595 -1.63 18.28 0.37
N MET A 596 -0.82 17.23 0.54
CA MET A 596 0.40 17.25 1.35
C MET A 596 1.66 17.54 0.54
N LYS A 597 1.61 17.62 -0.80
CA LYS A 597 2.81 17.51 -1.68
C LYS A 597 3.99 18.43 -1.30
N ARG A 598 3.73 19.63 -0.77
CA ARG A 598 4.77 20.59 -0.34
C ARG A 598 5.11 20.55 1.15
N LEU A 599 4.29 19.83 1.93
CA LEU A 599 4.22 19.85 3.39
C LEU A 599 4.45 18.47 4.03
N VAL A 600 4.80 17.45 3.24
CA VAL A 600 5.19 16.12 3.75
C VAL A 600 6.30 16.28 4.79
N ARG A 601 6.05 15.75 5.99
CA ARG A 601 6.96 15.83 7.16
C ARG A 601 7.33 17.26 7.60
N LYS A 602 6.51 18.26 7.24
CA LYS A 602 6.66 19.67 7.63
C LYS A 602 5.37 20.16 8.33
N PRO A 603 5.08 19.68 9.55
CA PRO A 603 3.88 20.12 10.28
C PRO A 603 3.95 21.62 10.58
N PHE A 604 2.81 22.27 10.83
CA PHE A 604 2.79 23.66 11.28
C PHE A 604 3.19 23.79 12.77
N CYS A 605 3.66 24.97 13.16
CA CYS A 605 4.00 25.30 14.53
C CYS A 605 2.75 25.55 15.36
N PHE A 606 2.37 24.58 16.20
CA PHE A 606 1.28 24.69 17.16
C PHE A 606 1.62 23.94 18.46
N ALA A 607 0.85 24.20 19.51
CA ALA A 607 0.90 23.41 20.73
C ALA A 607 -0.48 22.99 21.22
N VAL A 608 -0.61 21.73 21.64
CA VAL A 608 -1.85 21.16 22.19
C VAL A 608 -1.52 20.03 23.18
N SER A 609 -2.30 19.87 24.23
CA SER A 609 -2.19 18.71 25.13
C SER A 609 -3.01 17.55 24.58
N THR A 610 -2.49 16.32 24.65
CA THR A 610 -3.19 15.12 24.17
C THR A 610 -2.66 13.86 24.87
N SER A 611 -3.55 12.90 25.13
CA SER A 611 -3.20 11.57 25.64
C SER A 611 -3.06 10.51 24.55
N ALA A 612 -3.15 10.87 23.27
CA ALA A 612 -3.15 9.94 22.13
C ALA A 612 -1.90 9.03 22.02
N TYR A 613 -0.83 9.32 22.78
CA TYR A 613 0.44 8.59 22.78
C TYR A 613 0.72 7.82 24.08
N ALA A 614 -0.33 7.56 24.87
CA ALA A 614 -0.25 6.87 26.15
C ALA A 614 0.40 5.48 26.03
N PRO A 615 1.08 4.97 27.07
CA PRO A 615 1.75 3.68 27.02
C PRO A 615 0.79 2.52 26.73
N GLU A 616 -0.48 2.61 27.16
CA GLU A 616 -1.50 1.58 26.95
C GLU A 616 -1.77 1.30 25.47
N LYS A 617 -1.39 2.21 24.56
CA LYS A 617 -1.49 2.01 23.11
C LYS A 617 -0.73 0.78 22.63
N VAL A 618 0.38 0.42 23.27
CA VAL A 618 1.18 -0.76 22.85
C VAL A 618 0.46 -2.09 23.03
N ILE A 619 -0.61 -2.13 23.82
CA ILE A 619 -1.44 -3.32 23.97
C ILE A 619 -2.87 -3.07 23.53
N ASP A 620 -3.24 -1.96 22.91
CA ASP A 620 -4.65 -1.68 22.59
C ASP A 620 -5.19 -2.53 21.43
N GLY A 621 -4.30 -3.23 20.73
CA GLY A 621 -4.62 -4.20 19.68
C GLY A 621 -4.73 -3.61 18.28
N TYR A 622 -4.52 -2.30 18.08
CA TYR A 622 -4.40 -1.72 16.76
C TYR A 622 -2.92 -1.65 16.35
N ALA A 623 -2.58 -2.34 15.27
CA ALA A 623 -1.21 -2.32 14.74
C ALA A 623 -0.94 -1.14 13.80
N ARG A 624 -1.92 -0.26 13.56
CA ARG A 624 -1.87 0.82 12.56
C ARG A 624 -2.75 2.01 12.96
N PRO A 625 -2.48 3.22 12.41
CA PRO A 625 -3.33 4.38 12.64
C PRO A 625 -4.80 4.14 12.22
N TYR A 626 -5.73 4.46 13.12
CA TYR A 626 -7.18 4.31 12.95
C TYR A 626 -7.93 5.21 13.94
N GLY A 627 -8.30 6.43 13.54
CA GLY A 627 -8.87 7.43 14.46
C GLY A 627 -7.84 7.98 15.45
N GLY A 628 -6.57 7.72 15.23
CA GLY A 628 -5.45 8.09 16.08
C GLY A 628 -4.22 7.28 15.71
N PRO A 629 -3.05 7.56 16.30
CA PRO A 629 -1.80 6.95 15.89
C PRO A 629 -1.59 5.53 16.43
N HIS A 630 -2.27 5.14 17.52
CA HIS A 630 -2.14 3.84 18.19
C HIS A 630 -0.68 3.43 18.44
N THR A 631 0.07 4.32 19.09
CA THR A 631 1.50 4.13 19.35
C THR A 631 1.88 4.83 20.64
N TRP A 632 2.70 4.19 21.47
CA TRP A 632 3.35 4.88 22.56
C TRP A 632 4.50 5.72 22.02
N VAL A 633 4.60 6.96 22.50
CA VAL A 633 5.70 7.87 22.15
C VAL A 633 6.34 8.41 23.41
N SER A 634 7.65 8.23 23.55
CA SER A 634 8.42 8.73 24.69
C SER A 634 8.66 10.24 24.61
N ARG A 635 9.23 10.81 25.69
CA ARG A 635 9.94 12.10 25.58
C ARG A 635 11.16 11.97 24.65
N PRO A 636 11.71 13.08 24.12
CA PRO A 636 12.91 13.01 23.28
C PRO A 636 14.04 12.25 23.96
N LEU A 637 14.65 11.31 23.24
CA LEU A 637 15.78 10.51 23.71
C LEU A 637 16.91 11.45 24.18
N ALA A 638 17.53 11.09 25.30
CA ALA A 638 18.60 11.87 25.91
C ALA A 638 19.68 10.95 26.46
N GLU A 639 20.94 11.37 26.37
CA GLU A 639 22.07 10.60 26.90
C GLU A 639 21.89 10.31 28.40
N GLY A 640 22.13 9.06 28.80
CA GLY A 640 21.98 8.61 30.18
C GLY A 640 20.54 8.41 30.66
N ARG A 641 19.53 8.55 29.78
CA ARG A 641 18.14 8.19 30.08
C ARG A 641 17.67 7.10 29.13
N GLU A 642 17.35 5.94 29.70
CA GLU A 642 16.70 4.85 28.96
C GLU A 642 15.21 5.13 28.85
N GLU A 643 14.67 5.03 27.63
CA GLU A 643 13.23 5.01 27.42
C GLU A 643 12.75 3.56 27.30
N TRP A 644 11.74 3.20 28.07
CA TRP A 644 11.17 1.86 28.07
C TRP A 644 9.66 1.90 28.23
N VAL A 645 9.01 0.87 27.67
CA VAL A 645 7.60 0.56 27.90
C VAL A 645 7.50 -0.87 28.42
N GLU A 646 6.75 -1.05 29.49
CA GLU A 646 6.64 -2.27 30.28
C GLU A 646 5.20 -2.76 30.29
N VAL A 647 5.00 -4.04 30.02
CA VAL A 647 3.75 -4.77 30.21
C VAL A 647 3.90 -5.67 31.43
N ALA A 648 3.08 -5.41 32.45
CA ALA A 648 2.90 -6.31 33.59
C ALA A 648 1.70 -7.23 33.32
N LEU A 649 1.95 -8.54 33.31
CA LEU A 649 0.95 -9.58 33.13
C LEU A 649 0.09 -9.74 34.38
N GLU A 650 -1.15 -10.22 34.24
CA GLU A 650 -2.04 -10.47 35.39
C GLU A 650 -1.46 -11.50 36.35
N GLU A 651 -0.79 -12.51 35.81
CA GLU A 651 -0.11 -13.57 36.55
C GLU A 651 1.23 -13.88 35.86
N PRO A 652 2.24 -14.38 36.60
CA PRO A 652 3.45 -14.90 35.97
C PRO A 652 3.13 -15.96 34.92
N ALA A 653 3.82 -15.95 33.78
CA ALA A 653 3.63 -16.88 32.67
C ALA A 653 4.98 -17.40 32.15
N ASP A 654 4.99 -18.56 31.50
CA ASP A 654 6.19 -19.16 30.90
C ASP A 654 6.38 -18.64 29.48
N VAL A 655 6.83 -17.38 29.35
CA VAL A 655 6.88 -16.68 28.07
C VAL A 655 7.94 -17.27 27.14
N LYS A 656 7.55 -17.54 25.90
CA LYS A 656 8.40 -18.14 24.86
C LYS A 656 8.53 -17.26 23.62
N GLU A 657 7.54 -16.44 23.32
CA GLU A 657 7.54 -15.63 22.11
C GLU A 657 7.07 -14.20 22.42
N ILE A 658 7.83 -13.21 21.92
CA ILE A 658 7.56 -11.79 22.13
C ILE A 658 7.60 -11.09 20.77
N HIS A 659 6.54 -10.36 20.45
CA HIS A 659 6.46 -9.55 19.23
C HIS A 659 6.58 -8.09 19.57
N LEU A 660 7.38 -7.36 18.80
CA LEU A 660 7.43 -5.90 18.82
C LEU A 660 7.05 -5.37 17.44
N THR A 661 6.19 -4.36 17.41
CA THR A 661 5.90 -3.57 16.22
C THR A 661 6.33 -2.14 16.48
N PHE A 662 7.25 -1.62 15.67
CA PHE A 662 7.76 -0.24 15.75
C PHE A 662 7.06 0.66 14.74
N ASN A 663 7.23 1.98 14.87
CA ASN A 663 6.72 2.91 13.87
C ASN A 663 7.68 2.99 12.66
N ASP A 664 7.22 2.58 11.49
CA ASP A 664 7.92 2.75 10.20
C ASP A 664 7.28 3.81 9.31
N ASP A 665 6.49 4.73 9.86
CA ASP A 665 5.80 5.81 9.17
C ASP A 665 5.04 5.33 7.92
N VAL A 666 3.92 4.64 8.15
CA VAL A 666 3.05 4.14 7.06
C VAL A 666 2.35 5.25 6.26
N ASN A 667 2.65 6.52 6.53
CA ASN A 667 2.27 7.65 5.68
C ASN A 667 3.29 7.94 4.58
N GLU A 668 4.56 7.60 4.77
CA GLU A 668 5.62 7.82 3.77
C GLU A 668 5.33 6.98 2.52
N ASP A 669 5.29 7.64 1.36
CA ASP A 669 5.06 6.99 0.06
C ASP A 669 6.35 6.32 -0.40
N LEU A 670 6.34 4.99 -0.55
CA LEU A 670 7.49 4.23 -1.02
C LEU A 670 7.13 3.50 -2.31
N ILE A 671 8.04 3.55 -3.29
CA ILE A 671 7.85 2.94 -4.62
C ILE A 671 9.16 2.27 -5.06
N ASN A 672 9.06 1.12 -5.72
CA ASN A 672 10.22 0.27 -6.02
C ASN A 672 11.27 0.90 -6.98
N LEU A 673 10.86 1.75 -7.93
CA LEU A 673 11.76 2.38 -8.91
C LEU A 673 11.93 3.89 -8.68
N HIS A 674 11.68 4.38 -7.45
CA HIS A 674 11.93 5.75 -6.97
C HIS A 674 11.73 6.87 -8.00
N HIS A 675 10.48 7.21 -8.30
CA HIS A 675 10.16 8.38 -9.13
C HIS A 675 10.27 9.71 -8.36
N HIS A 676 10.42 9.64 -7.04
CA HIS A 676 10.73 10.74 -6.15
C HIS A 676 11.83 10.28 -5.17
N GLU A 677 12.55 11.23 -4.59
CA GLU A 677 13.61 10.97 -3.63
C GLU A 677 13.03 10.97 -2.21
N THR A 678 13.23 9.85 -1.50
CA THR A 678 13.01 9.78 -0.06
C THR A 678 14.33 10.18 0.62
N PRO A 679 14.34 11.17 1.53
CA PRO A 679 15.59 11.79 2.02
C PRO A 679 16.38 10.93 3.00
N PHE A 680 15.96 9.69 3.24
CA PHE A 680 16.58 8.74 4.16
C PHE A 680 16.51 7.32 3.59
N LEU A 681 17.55 6.52 3.85
CA LEU A 681 17.60 5.11 3.45
C LEU A 681 16.83 4.18 4.39
N ILE A 682 16.63 4.62 5.63
CA ILE A 682 15.91 3.91 6.69
C ILE A 682 14.94 4.91 7.28
N ILE A 683 13.70 4.49 7.54
CA ILE A 683 12.70 5.36 8.15
C ILE A 683 13.23 5.84 9.52
N PRO A 684 13.32 7.16 9.77
CA PRO A 684 13.95 7.69 10.98
C PRO A 684 13.29 7.22 12.28
N GLU A 685 11.96 7.10 12.28
CA GLU A 685 11.17 6.71 13.44
C GLU A 685 11.37 5.25 13.88
N VAL A 686 11.90 4.38 13.00
CA VAL A 686 12.13 2.98 13.35
C VAL A 686 13.21 2.89 14.42
N VAL A 687 12.89 2.18 15.51
CA VAL A 687 13.84 1.85 16.57
C VAL A 687 14.99 1.04 15.99
N LYS A 688 16.23 1.52 16.19
CA LYS A 688 17.47 0.90 15.69
C LYS A 688 18.05 -0.08 16.70
N SER A 689 18.18 0.35 17.95
CA SER A 689 18.76 -0.45 19.03
C SER A 689 17.80 -0.54 20.21
N TYR A 690 17.57 -1.77 20.68
CA TYR A 690 16.71 -2.05 21.82
C TYR A 690 17.08 -3.37 22.51
N ASP A 691 16.68 -3.48 23.77
CA ASP A 691 16.64 -4.74 24.52
C ASP A 691 15.20 -5.10 24.88
N VAL A 692 14.88 -6.39 24.84
CA VAL A 692 13.69 -6.95 25.49
C VAL A 692 14.15 -7.55 26.80
N GLN A 693 13.57 -7.09 27.90
CA GLN A 693 13.92 -7.54 29.24
C GLN A 693 12.72 -8.17 29.93
N ALA A 694 12.97 -9.26 30.65
CA ALA A 694 12.00 -9.93 31.51
C ALA A 694 12.40 -9.78 32.97
N TRP A 695 11.41 -9.64 33.87
CA TRP A 695 11.66 -9.63 35.31
C TRP A 695 11.71 -11.05 35.86
N ALA A 696 12.90 -11.51 36.24
CA ALA A 696 13.09 -12.85 36.77
C ALA A 696 14.09 -12.82 37.94
N ASN A 697 13.85 -13.64 38.96
CA ASN A 697 14.74 -13.78 40.14
C ASN A 697 15.04 -12.46 40.88
N GLY A 698 14.14 -11.47 40.78
CA GLY A 698 14.31 -10.18 41.44
C GLY A 698 15.17 -9.17 40.68
N GLU A 699 15.49 -9.42 39.40
CA GLU A 699 16.23 -8.52 38.53
C GLU A 699 15.67 -8.50 37.10
N TRP A 700 16.06 -7.47 36.33
CA TRP A 700 15.80 -7.42 34.90
C TRP A 700 16.87 -8.18 34.14
N ILE A 701 16.46 -9.18 33.35
CA ILE A 701 17.36 -9.92 32.46
C ILE A 701 17.01 -9.62 31.00
N THR A 702 18.01 -9.36 30.17
CA THR A 702 17.82 -9.22 28.71
C THR A 702 17.59 -10.60 28.11
N VAL A 703 16.43 -10.79 27.48
CA VAL A 703 16.02 -12.05 26.83
C VAL A 703 16.14 -11.99 25.30
N ALA A 704 16.12 -10.78 24.72
CA ALA A 704 16.40 -10.55 23.31
C ALA A 704 16.95 -9.13 23.10
N SER A 705 17.64 -8.90 21.98
CA SER A 705 18.20 -7.59 21.62
C SER A 705 18.38 -7.47 20.12
N ASP A 706 18.27 -6.26 19.59
CA ASP A 706 18.74 -5.91 18.26
C ASP A 706 19.44 -4.55 18.34
N ASN A 707 20.53 -4.38 17.60
CA ASN A 707 21.31 -3.13 17.60
C ASN A 707 21.30 -2.42 16.24
N GLU A 708 20.79 -3.07 15.20
CA GLU A 708 20.81 -2.57 13.83
C GLU A 708 19.45 -2.80 13.16
N ASN A 709 18.37 -2.69 13.93
CA ASN A 709 17.02 -2.90 13.43
C ASN A 709 16.62 -1.83 12.41
N ARG A 710 15.96 -2.29 11.34
CA ARG A 710 15.46 -1.45 10.25
C ARG A 710 14.04 -1.82 9.84
N THR A 711 13.43 -2.80 10.50
CA THR A 711 12.11 -3.32 10.16
C THR A 711 11.08 -2.94 11.21
N ARG A 712 9.83 -2.84 10.78
CA ARG A 712 8.68 -2.53 11.62
C ARG A 712 8.40 -3.66 12.62
N LYS A 713 8.26 -4.89 12.14
CA LYS A 713 7.90 -6.06 12.95
C LYS A 713 9.15 -6.86 13.34
N LYS A 714 9.20 -7.29 14.60
CA LYS A 714 10.21 -8.20 15.15
C LYS A 714 9.54 -9.28 16.00
N VAL A 715 9.84 -10.54 15.69
CA VAL A 715 9.37 -11.70 16.45
C VAL A 715 10.59 -12.35 17.11
N HIS A 716 10.58 -12.39 18.44
CA HIS A 716 11.62 -12.99 19.26
C HIS A 716 11.10 -14.30 19.85
N THR A 717 11.51 -15.42 19.28
CA THR A 717 11.28 -16.74 19.88
C THR A 717 12.46 -17.10 20.77
N LEU A 718 12.22 -17.24 22.07
CA LEU A 718 13.25 -17.50 23.07
C LEU A 718 13.70 -18.97 23.01
N ASP A 719 15.00 -19.25 23.14
CA ASP A 719 15.50 -20.65 23.18
C ASP A 719 14.89 -21.46 24.33
N LYS A 720 14.69 -20.81 25.47
CA LYS A 720 14.01 -21.35 26.66
C LYS A 720 12.95 -20.37 27.10
N SER A 721 11.81 -20.89 27.55
CA SER A 721 10.80 -20.03 28.15
C SER A 721 11.35 -19.37 29.41
N VAL A 722 10.88 -18.16 29.68
CA VAL A 722 11.23 -17.38 30.87
C VAL A 722 9.98 -17.15 31.68
N ARG A 723 9.94 -17.70 32.89
CA ARG A 723 8.87 -17.45 33.85
C ARG A 723 8.95 -16.00 34.33
N THR A 724 8.00 -15.17 33.94
CA THR A 724 7.98 -13.73 34.27
C THR A 724 6.55 -13.22 34.41
N ASP A 725 6.35 -12.19 35.23
CA ASP A 725 5.13 -11.38 35.27
C ASP A 725 5.30 -10.02 34.58
N ARG A 726 6.52 -9.67 34.15
CA ARG A 726 6.79 -8.37 33.54
C ARG A 726 7.78 -8.46 32.39
N ILE A 727 7.46 -7.75 31.32
CA ILE A 727 8.30 -7.64 30.13
C ILE A 727 8.38 -6.17 29.75
N ARG A 728 9.57 -5.68 29.41
CA ARG A 728 9.74 -4.33 28.88
C ARG A 728 10.62 -4.30 27.64
N ALA A 729 10.27 -3.41 26.72
CA ALA A 729 11.13 -3.03 25.60
C ALA A 729 11.88 -1.76 25.99
N VAL A 730 13.21 -1.84 26.06
CA VAL A 730 14.12 -0.72 26.37
C VAL A 730 14.71 -0.21 25.07
N VAL A 731 14.32 1.00 24.65
CA VAL A 731 14.79 1.65 23.43
C VAL A 731 16.04 2.45 23.73
N LYS A 732 17.11 2.17 22.98
CA LYS A 732 18.43 2.80 23.13
C LYS A 732 18.69 3.84 22.05
N GLU A 733 18.32 3.54 20.81
CA GLU A 733 18.58 4.38 19.65
C GLU A 733 17.49 4.19 18.57
N THR A 734 17.22 5.21 17.77
CA THR A 734 16.40 5.15 16.54
C THR A 734 17.26 5.34 15.30
N ASN A 735 16.69 5.20 14.12
CA ASN A 735 17.38 5.47 12.85
C ASN A 735 17.42 6.97 12.46
N GLY A 736 17.10 7.88 13.39
CA GLY A 736 17.12 9.34 13.18
C GLY A 736 15.96 10.09 13.84
N GLY A 737 14.94 9.38 14.32
CA GLY A 737 13.82 9.93 15.06
C GLY A 737 14.21 10.43 16.45
N LYS A 738 13.60 11.51 16.93
CA LYS A 738 13.95 12.10 18.24
C LYS A 738 13.41 11.30 19.43
N ARG A 739 12.46 10.38 19.25
CA ARG A 739 11.67 9.73 20.30
C ARG A 739 11.62 8.22 20.09
N ALA A 740 11.43 7.46 21.17
CA ALA A 740 11.09 6.04 21.06
C ALA A 740 9.61 5.91 20.71
N GLU A 741 9.31 5.09 19.69
CA GLU A 741 7.95 4.85 19.21
C GLU A 741 7.69 3.35 19.07
N VAL A 742 6.77 2.83 19.88
CA VAL A 742 6.38 1.42 19.89
C VAL A 742 4.87 1.35 19.65
N VAL A 743 4.49 0.64 18.60
CA VAL A 743 3.09 0.48 18.18
C VAL A 743 2.45 -0.67 18.94
N GLU A 744 3.14 -1.79 19.09
CA GLU A 744 2.54 -3.00 19.66
C GLU A 744 3.57 -3.88 20.38
N ILE A 745 3.15 -4.48 21.49
CA ILE A 745 3.84 -5.57 22.18
C ILE A 745 2.86 -6.74 22.33
N ARG A 746 3.24 -7.92 21.81
CA ARG A 746 2.50 -9.18 22.04
C ARG A 746 3.36 -10.19 22.77
N ILE A 747 2.74 -10.98 23.64
CA ILE A 747 3.45 -11.92 24.52
C ILE A 747 2.72 -13.27 24.51
N TYR A 748 3.44 -14.34 24.21
CA TYR A 748 2.90 -15.71 24.13
C TYR A 748 3.76 -16.72 24.92
N GLU A 749 3.11 -17.78 25.40
CA GLU A 749 3.74 -18.95 26.05
C GLU A 749 4.39 -19.94 25.09
#